data_AF-A0A9P1GCX6-F1
#
_entry.id   AF-A0A9P1GCX6-F1
#
_cell.length_a   1.000
_cell.length_b   1.000
_cell.length_c   1.000
_cell.angle_alpha   90.00
_cell.angle_beta   90.00
_cell.angle_gamma   90.00
#
_symmetry.space_group_name_H-M   'P 1'
#
loop_
_entity.id
_entity.type
_entity.pdbx_description
1 polymer ?
#
loop_
_entity_poly.entity_id
_entity_poly.type
_entity_poly.pdbx_seq_one_letter_code
_entity_poly.pdbx_strand_id
1 'polypeptide(L)'
;MTIKDEVSAEVIVNVVSAIFADLQDSRIRNLFILLLHLMTTKELESAKNIDDVFQPSSRVFRLFSFFALHRFNYEVVVHPVMDCHKMDEQGQPVTLMGAVTYKTLEKAQTWALDFNRYLESPSIAAKLKEQASQELRADFQKELDAFVDFFKVDVVAAISRFALPRSFWSFFAFCRESIRECNLVGVEDEAGTEVELKIVEPIFRLFVNGIILPLLRAPKKFGGREVGLPYCEKNNFDGDVLFNTCTVLDAFQSMTETAGNKESHAARLSKIALRLRPELLRYLLDRTITADVVGDDPDTTVTVQSFLCHFDRSSRSIYVPPSQLLLFQNLVLFNVNKIRLQSGDRLEEACRKIGRWPEQLVKEATEKAEKNAEVLYRFTLQHRFLFTEGSLAICPASKCTVPLCLSAAAGSDALRRHGDEVNLVQNVDVVRTLKEDNPNKVLEDLFRMLPPLKSSNFVDLKEELEALWTQCAAGQNEALTEKLAEGVQAVADYIETELSPEEVLDAMASVILSRNRHSRYLHSMSVGLSRLPMEESRHAKEVRSAEQELKAVIEHSKQMLLPERITEVAKLEAAILKGSDLNFLIKKQAARVKTKATKKVTRHNLSDLLSDGKVLECYSELDTVQGKVYLTMWSIDADIIVHVGLLEEGDAMLEFVKQFRIPGDVVKQLPFADREDTTGLPLEGPVIMKWRSLELSKVLKEVPPAD
;
A
#
# COMPACT_ATOMS: atom_id res chain seq x y z
N MET A 1 -22.67 11.26 -17.58
CA MET A 1 -21.25 11.20 -18.01
C MET A 1 -21.21 11.02 -19.50
N THR A 2 -20.45 11.83 -20.23
CA THR A 2 -20.27 11.64 -21.68
C THR A 2 -19.10 10.69 -21.95
N ILE A 3 -19.09 9.99 -23.09
CA ILE A 3 -17.97 9.10 -23.51
C ILE A 3 -16.61 9.82 -23.44
N LYS A 4 -16.59 11.15 -23.62
CA LYS A 4 -15.38 11.98 -23.48
C LYS A 4 -14.85 12.08 -22.04
N ASP A 5 -15.72 12.01 -21.04
CA ASP A 5 -15.34 12.10 -19.62
C ASP A 5 -14.69 10.80 -19.13
N GLU A 6 -15.16 9.65 -19.62
CA GLU A 6 -14.61 8.34 -19.28
C GLU A 6 -13.22 8.11 -19.86
N VAL A 7 -13.03 8.44 -21.15
CA VAL A 7 -11.71 8.37 -21.81
C VAL A 7 -10.72 9.32 -21.11
N SER A 8 -11.17 10.52 -20.71
CA SER A 8 -10.33 11.46 -19.97
C SER A 8 -9.93 10.92 -18.58
N ALA A 9 -10.85 10.24 -17.89
CA ALA A 9 -10.57 9.62 -16.60
C ALA A 9 -9.58 8.46 -16.72
N GLU A 10 -9.70 7.64 -17.76
CA GLU A 10 -8.79 6.53 -18.03
C GLU A 10 -7.36 7.00 -18.31
N VAL A 11 -7.19 8.04 -19.15
CA VAL A 11 -5.86 8.62 -19.42
C VAL A 11 -5.20 9.12 -18.13
N ILE A 12 -5.95 9.80 -17.25
CA ILE A 12 -5.42 10.28 -15.96
C ILE A 12 -4.97 9.09 -15.10
N VAL A 13 -5.82 8.07 -14.97
CA VAL A 13 -5.50 6.88 -14.16
C VAL A 13 -4.24 6.21 -14.69
N ASN A 14 -4.13 5.99 -16.00
CA ASN A 14 -2.97 5.33 -16.62
C ASN A 14 -1.66 6.10 -16.41
N VAL A 15 -1.69 7.42 -16.60
CA VAL A 15 -0.50 8.27 -16.41
C VAL A 15 -0.09 8.33 -14.94
N VAL A 16 -1.05 8.50 -14.03
CA VAL A 16 -0.76 8.51 -12.58
C VAL A 16 -0.21 7.14 -12.15
N SER A 17 -0.84 6.04 -12.57
CA SER A 17 -0.35 4.68 -12.29
C SER A 17 1.07 4.44 -12.82
N ALA A 18 1.43 5.01 -13.98
CA ALA A 18 2.79 4.94 -14.51
C ALA A 18 3.79 5.76 -13.69
N ILE A 19 3.42 6.99 -13.29
CA ILE A 19 4.27 7.86 -12.44
C ILE A 19 4.54 7.19 -11.08
N PHE A 20 3.55 6.52 -10.52
CA PHE A 20 3.62 5.89 -9.20
C PHE A 20 3.79 4.37 -9.26
N ALA A 21 4.33 3.81 -10.35
CA ALA A 21 4.47 2.36 -10.51
C ALA A 21 5.42 1.69 -9.49
N ASP A 22 6.36 2.43 -8.92
CA ASP A 22 7.37 1.92 -7.99
C ASP A 22 6.95 2.10 -6.51
N LEU A 23 5.77 1.59 -6.14
CA LEU A 23 5.21 1.66 -4.78
C LEU A 23 6.03 0.91 -3.70
N GLN A 24 7.05 0.15 -4.12
CA GLN A 24 8.04 -0.45 -3.22
C GLN A 24 8.84 0.64 -2.50
N ASP A 25 9.13 1.74 -3.19
CA ASP A 25 9.74 2.91 -2.59
C ASP A 25 8.74 3.61 -1.67
N SER A 26 9.12 3.75 -0.40
CA SER A 26 8.25 4.37 0.61
C SER A 26 7.90 5.82 0.30
N ARG A 27 8.74 6.55 -0.44
CA ARG A 27 8.49 7.95 -0.82
C ARG A 27 7.43 8.04 -1.90
N ILE A 28 7.57 7.22 -2.94
CA ILE A 28 6.59 7.15 -4.04
C ILE A 28 5.23 6.72 -3.48
N ARG A 29 5.23 5.72 -2.60
CA ARG A 29 4.01 5.27 -1.91
C ARG A 29 3.35 6.37 -1.09
N ASN A 30 4.11 7.11 -0.27
CA ASN A 30 3.53 8.17 0.56
C ASN A 30 3.05 9.36 -0.27
N LEU A 31 3.77 9.74 -1.33
CA LEU A 31 3.32 10.75 -2.30
C LEU A 31 2.02 10.31 -3.00
N PHE A 32 1.87 9.01 -3.32
CA PHE A 32 0.64 8.48 -3.88
C PHE A 32 -0.52 8.55 -2.87
N ILE A 33 -0.29 8.25 -1.58
CA ILE A 33 -1.29 8.39 -0.53
C ILE A 33 -1.72 9.85 -0.37
N LEU A 34 -0.79 10.80 -0.40
CA LEU A 34 -1.13 12.23 -0.39
C LEU A 34 -1.91 12.67 -1.61
N LEU A 35 -1.61 12.12 -2.80
CA LEU A 35 -2.42 12.34 -3.99
C LEU A 35 -3.85 11.83 -3.77
N LEU A 36 -4.02 10.64 -3.20
CA LEU A 36 -5.35 10.13 -2.84
C LEU A 36 -6.05 11.04 -1.83
N HIS A 37 -5.36 11.54 -0.80
CA HIS A 37 -5.94 12.48 0.17
C HIS A 37 -6.47 13.74 -0.53
N LEU A 38 -5.64 14.37 -1.37
CA LEU A 38 -6.02 15.55 -2.12
C LEU A 38 -7.22 15.29 -3.05
N MET A 39 -7.19 14.16 -3.76
CA MET A 39 -8.28 13.82 -4.68
C MET A 39 -9.57 13.49 -3.93
N THR A 40 -9.49 12.84 -2.76
CA THR A 40 -10.64 12.61 -1.87
C THR A 40 -11.26 13.94 -1.44
N THR A 41 -10.46 14.88 -0.92
CA THR A 41 -10.98 16.20 -0.51
C THR A 41 -11.68 16.90 -1.67
N LYS A 42 -11.09 16.86 -2.88
CA LYS A 42 -11.68 17.48 -4.06
C LYS A 42 -12.95 16.78 -4.56
N GLU A 43 -13.03 15.46 -4.42
CA GLU A 43 -14.25 14.72 -4.73
C GLU A 43 -15.37 15.07 -3.74
N LEU A 44 -15.06 15.11 -2.45
CA LEU A 44 -16.02 15.47 -1.39
C LEU A 44 -16.53 16.92 -1.53
N GLU A 45 -15.65 17.88 -1.82
CA GLU A 45 -16.05 19.27 -2.12
C GLU A 45 -17.03 19.37 -3.31
N SER A 46 -16.99 18.40 -4.23
CA SER A 46 -17.83 18.37 -5.43
C SER A 46 -19.08 17.49 -5.29
N ALA A 47 -19.12 16.62 -4.28
CA ALA A 47 -20.21 15.70 -4.04
C ALA A 47 -21.43 16.46 -3.51
N LYS A 48 -22.61 16.13 -4.04
CA LYS A 48 -23.87 16.71 -3.53
C LYS A 48 -24.41 15.91 -2.37
N ASN A 49 -24.24 14.58 -2.45
CA ASN A 49 -24.79 13.62 -1.53
C ASN A 49 -23.69 12.63 -1.14
N ILE A 50 -23.78 12.02 0.05
CA ILE A 50 -22.88 10.92 0.43
C ILE A 50 -22.92 9.75 -0.58
N ASP A 51 -24.07 9.55 -1.23
CA ASP A 51 -24.22 8.54 -2.26
C ASP A 51 -23.41 8.79 -3.52
N ASP A 52 -22.96 10.01 -3.80
CA ASP A 52 -22.13 10.30 -4.97
C ASP A 52 -20.64 9.98 -4.73
N VAL A 53 -20.25 9.74 -3.47
CA VAL A 53 -18.85 9.61 -3.06
C VAL A 53 -18.30 8.22 -3.39
N PHE A 54 -17.10 8.19 -3.98
CA PHE A 54 -16.34 6.98 -4.32
C PHE A 54 -17.09 5.98 -5.20
N GLN A 55 -17.93 6.50 -6.10
CA GLN A 55 -18.58 5.67 -7.11
C GLN A 55 -17.54 4.98 -8.01
N PRO A 56 -17.83 3.82 -8.63
CA PRO A 56 -16.88 3.13 -9.50
C PRO A 56 -16.34 3.97 -10.68
N SER A 57 -17.09 4.98 -11.08
CA SER A 57 -16.70 5.97 -12.10
C SER A 57 -15.76 7.06 -11.57
N SER A 58 -15.61 7.18 -10.25
CA SER A 58 -14.68 8.13 -9.60
C SER A 58 -13.23 7.79 -9.91
N ARG A 59 -12.43 8.85 -10.07
CA ARG A 59 -10.97 8.73 -10.23
C ARG A 59 -10.29 8.30 -8.95
N VAL A 60 -10.77 8.76 -7.78
CA VAL A 60 -10.23 8.31 -6.48
C VAL A 60 -10.45 6.82 -6.33
N PHE A 61 -11.66 6.35 -6.62
CA PHE A 61 -11.99 4.93 -6.58
C PHE A 61 -11.05 4.11 -7.47
N ARG A 62 -10.87 4.51 -8.74
CA ARG A 62 -10.01 3.80 -9.69
C ARG A 62 -8.55 3.75 -9.24
N LEU A 63 -8.01 4.87 -8.76
CA LEU A 63 -6.62 4.95 -8.27
C LEU A 63 -6.43 4.18 -6.96
N PHE A 64 -7.41 4.23 -6.05
CA PHE A 64 -7.40 3.42 -4.83
C PHE A 64 -7.39 1.93 -5.17
N SER A 65 -8.24 1.48 -6.09
CA SER A 65 -8.29 0.08 -6.51
C SER A 65 -6.97 -0.35 -7.18
N PHE A 66 -6.39 0.51 -8.03
CA PHE A 66 -5.04 0.30 -8.58
C PHE A 66 -3.99 0.10 -7.46
N PHE A 67 -4.02 0.95 -6.44
CA PHE A 67 -3.09 0.86 -5.32
C PHE A 67 -3.29 -0.40 -4.50
N ALA A 68 -4.53 -0.72 -4.14
CA ALA A 68 -4.88 -1.91 -3.37
C ALA A 68 -4.44 -3.20 -4.07
N LEU A 69 -4.62 -3.25 -5.39
CA LEU A 69 -4.33 -4.42 -6.23
C LEU A 69 -2.97 -4.34 -6.93
N HIS A 70 -2.09 -3.45 -6.48
CA HIS A 70 -0.74 -3.38 -7.01
C HIS A 70 0.11 -4.55 -6.49
N ARG A 71 1.07 -5.01 -7.30
CA ARG A 71 1.96 -6.14 -6.95
C ARG A 71 2.67 -6.04 -5.59
N PHE A 72 2.93 -4.81 -5.15
CA PHE A 72 3.51 -4.53 -3.83
C PHE A 72 2.62 -5.03 -2.68
N ASN A 73 1.31 -4.99 -2.87
CA ASN A 73 0.31 -5.29 -1.86
C ASN A 73 -0.25 -6.72 -1.97
N TYR A 74 0.22 -7.56 -2.90
CA TYR A 74 -0.36 -8.90 -3.11
C TYR A 74 -0.37 -9.77 -1.85
N GLU A 75 0.75 -9.84 -1.14
CA GLU A 75 0.86 -10.67 0.08
C GLU A 75 -0.10 -10.22 1.19
N VAL A 76 -0.35 -8.92 1.29
CA VAL A 76 -1.11 -8.30 2.40
C VAL A 76 -2.57 -7.99 2.05
N VAL A 77 -2.92 -7.89 0.77
CA VAL A 77 -4.27 -7.57 0.28
C VAL A 77 -4.88 -8.74 -0.49
N VAL A 78 -4.15 -9.35 -1.41
CA VAL A 78 -4.69 -10.39 -2.31
C VAL A 78 -4.69 -11.75 -1.65
N HIS A 79 -3.56 -12.19 -1.10
CA HIS A 79 -3.42 -13.53 -0.50
C HIS A 79 -4.42 -13.79 0.64
N PRO A 80 -4.70 -12.85 1.57
CA PRO A 80 -5.68 -13.10 2.63
C PRO A 80 -7.11 -13.33 2.14
N VAL A 81 -7.40 -12.97 0.89
CA VAL A 81 -8.70 -13.22 0.25
C VAL A 81 -8.64 -14.45 -0.64
N MET A 82 -7.59 -14.59 -1.45
CA MET A 82 -7.52 -15.54 -2.57
C MET A 82 -6.79 -16.86 -2.28
N ASP A 83 -5.95 -16.94 -1.24
CA ASP A 83 -5.18 -18.15 -0.92
C ASP A 83 -6.08 -19.24 -0.34
N CYS A 84 -6.49 -20.18 -1.17
CA CYS A 84 -7.41 -21.26 -0.81
C CYS A 84 -6.83 -22.35 0.11
N HIS A 85 -5.51 -22.38 0.34
CA HIS A 85 -4.86 -23.42 1.14
C HIS A 85 -4.53 -22.98 2.57
N LYS A 86 -4.69 -21.69 2.87
CA LYS A 86 -4.39 -21.16 4.19
C LYS A 86 -5.45 -21.61 5.20
N MET A 87 -5.04 -22.52 6.08
CA MET A 87 -5.83 -23.06 7.20
C MET A 87 -5.30 -22.54 8.54
N ASP A 88 -6.16 -22.46 9.55
CA ASP A 88 -5.77 -22.21 10.92
C ASP A 88 -5.30 -23.49 11.63
N GLU A 89 -4.88 -23.37 12.88
CA GLU A 89 -4.40 -24.51 13.69
C GLU A 89 -5.46 -25.61 13.89
N GLN A 90 -6.74 -25.28 13.68
CA GLN A 90 -7.87 -26.20 13.79
C GLN A 90 -8.27 -26.79 12.42
N GLY A 91 -7.48 -26.51 11.38
CA GLY A 91 -7.73 -26.97 10.02
C GLY A 91 -8.92 -26.28 9.34
N GLN A 92 -9.37 -25.12 9.84
CA GLN A 92 -10.42 -24.34 9.20
C GLN A 92 -9.84 -23.31 8.23
N PRO A 93 -10.53 -23.03 7.12
CA PRO A 93 -10.07 -22.03 6.16
C PRO A 93 -10.00 -20.64 6.76
N VAL A 94 -8.92 -19.92 6.47
CA VAL A 94 -8.66 -18.57 6.99
C VAL A 94 -9.08 -17.48 6.02
N THR A 95 -9.06 -17.78 4.72
CA THR A 95 -9.34 -16.84 3.64
C THR A 95 -10.74 -17.04 3.08
N LEU A 96 -11.25 -16.02 2.37
CA LEU A 96 -12.55 -16.10 1.71
C LEU A 96 -12.58 -17.24 0.68
N MET A 97 -11.59 -17.29 -0.21
CA MET A 97 -11.53 -18.35 -1.24
C MET A 97 -11.23 -19.72 -0.65
N GLY A 98 -10.49 -19.81 0.46
CA GLY A 98 -10.33 -21.07 1.20
C GLY A 98 -11.65 -21.58 1.72
N ALA A 99 -12.49 -20.69 2.26
CA ALA A 99 -13.81 -21.06 2.76
C ALA A 99 -14.74 -21.50 1.61
N VAL A 100 -14.77 -20.77 0.49
CA VAL A 100 -15.54 -21.16 -0.71
C VAL A 100 -15.08 -22.53 -1.22
N THR A 101 -13.77 -22.73 -1.36
CA THR A 101 -13.19 -23.99 -1.86
C THR A 101 -13.54 -25.15 -0.94
N TYR A 102 -13.37 -24.99 0.38
CA TYR A 102 -13.66 -26.02 1.37
C TYR A 102 -15.15 -26.42 1.35
N LYS A 103 -16.08 -25.46 1.32
CA LYS A 103 -17.51 -25.78 1.26
C LYS A 103 -17.90 -26.46 -0.06
N THR A 104 -17.28 -26.05 -1.15
CA THR A 104 -17.56 -26.63 -2.47
C THR A 104 -17.03 -28.05 -2.58
N LEU A 105 -15.75 -28.28 -2.26
CA LEU A 105 -15.07 -29.56 -2.50
C LEU A 105 -15.28 -30.56 -1.36
N GLU A 106 -15.12 -30.14 -0.10
CA GLU A 106 -15.20 -31.04 1.06
C GLU A 106 -16.63 -31.23 1.58
N LYS A 107 -17.50 -30.22 1.41
CA LYS A 107 -18.91 -30.29 1.82
C LYS A 107 -19.88 -30.52 0.65
N ALA A 108 -19.38 -30.58 -0.59
CA ALA A 108 -20.17 -30.76 -1.80
C ALA A 108 -21.34 -29.76 -1.93
N GLN A 109 -21.14 -28.53 -1.44
CA GLN A 109 -22.17 -27.49 -1.46
C GLN A 109 -22.18 -26.76 -2.80
N THR A 110 -23.38 -26.43 -3.26
CA THR A 110 -23.61 -25.71 -4.52
C THR A 110 -24.60 -24.60 -4.28
N TRP A 111 -24.16 -23.36 -4.42
CA TRP A 111 -24.96 -22.20 -4.07
C TRP A 111 -25.40 -21.43 -5.29
N ALA A 112 -26.69 -21.08 -5.33
CA ALA A 112 -27.24 -20.13 -6.28
C ALA A 112 -28.27 -19.25 -5.60
N LEU A 113 -28.46 -18.04 -6.14
CA LEU A 113 -29.39 -17.04 -5.59
C LEU A 113 -30.82 -17.28 -6.06
N ASP A 114 -30.98 -18.04 -7.14
CA ASP A 114 -32.25 -18.43 -7.73
C ASP A 114 -32.20 -19.86 -8.25
N PHE A 115 -33.38 -20.45 -8.40
CA PHE A 115 -33.51 -21.84 -8.80
C PHE A 115 -33.07 -22.08 -10.24
N ASN A 116 -33.25 -21.14 -11.17
CA ASN A 116 -32.84 -21.35 -12.56
C ASN A 116 -31.33 -21.44 -12.65
N ARG A 117 -30.63 -20.51 -11.99
CA ARG A 117 -29.18 -20.53 -11.90
C ARG A 117 -28.65 -21.75 -11.16
N TYR A 118 -29.35 -22.23 -10.13
CA TYR A 118 -28.99 -23.49 -9.46
C TYR A 118 -28.91 -24.67 -10.42
N LEU A 119 -29.81 -24.73 -11.41
CA LEU A 119 -29.81 -25.78 -12.43
C LEU A 119 -28.64 -25.68 -13.42
N GLU A 120 -28.00 -24.51 -13.52
CA GLU A 120 -26.85 -24.27 -14.41
C GLU A 120 -25.52 -24.73 -13.79
N SER A 121 -25.49 -25.08 -12.49
CA SER A 121 -24.29 -25.63 -11.86
C SER A 121 -23.84 -26.92 -12.56
N PRO A 122 -22.53 -27.11 -12.80
CA PRO A 122 -21.99 -28.34 -13.36
C PRO A 122 -22.45 -29.63 -12.66
N SER A 123 -22.43 -29.66 -11.32
CA SER A 123 -22.85 -30.83 -10.54
C SER A 123 -24.37 -31.06 -10.56
N ILE A 124 -25.18 -30.00 -10.58
CA ILE A 124 -26.65 -30.10 -10.57
C ILE A 124 -27.20 -30.40 -11.97
N ALA A 125 -26.61 -29.84 -13.02
CA ALA A 125 -26.96 -30.15 -14.40
C ALA A 125 -26.80 -31.65 -14.71
N ALA A 126 -25.85 -32.32 -14.06
CA ALA A 126 -25.72 -33.77 -14.12
C ALA A 126 -26.88 -34.49 -13.40
N LYS A 127 -27.24 -34.06 -12.19
CA LYS A 127 -28.35 -34.63 -11.39
C LYS A 127 -29.74 -34.39 -11.96
N LEU A 128 -29.94 -33.31 -12.72
CA LEU A 128 -31.20 -32.99 -13.40
C LEU A 128 -31.66 -34.11 -14.35
N LYS A 129 -30.71 -34.92 -14.86
CA LYS A 129 -31.01 -36.08 -15.70
C LYS A 129 -31.56 -37.28 -14.93
N GLU A 130 -31.41 -37.29 -13.60
CA GLU A 130 -31.67 -38.46 -12.74
C GLU A 130 -32.76 -38.21 -11.68
N GLN A 131 -32.99 -36.95 -11.28
CA GLN A 131 -33.90 -36.60 -10.18
C GLN A 131 -35.15 -35.82 -10.61
N ALA A 132 -36.23 -35.94 -9.84
CA ALA A 132 -37.47 -35.21 -10.07
C ALA A 132 -37.32 -33.71 -9.69
N SER A 133 -37.95 -32.82 -10.46
CA SER A 133 -37.85 -31.36 -10.26
C SER A 133 -38.27 -30.87 -8.87
N GLN A 134 -39.15 -31.59 -8.17
CA GLN A 134 -39.57 -31.24 -6.79
C GLN A 134 -38.48 -31.52 -5.74
N GLU A 135 -37.69 -32.59 -5.90
CA GLU A 135 -36.57 -32.92 -5.00
C GLU A 135 -35.46 -31.88 -5.12
N LEU A 136 -35.13 -31.47 -6.35
CA LEU A 136 -34.16 -30.41 -6.63
C LEU A 136 -34.57 -29.06 -6.04
N ARG A 137 -35.87 -28.77 -5.95
CA ARG A 137 -36.36 -27.54 -5.29
C ARG A 137 -36.18 -27.58 -3.77
N ALA A 138 -36.33 -28.74 -3.14
CA ALA A 138 -36.06 -28.89 -1.72
C ALA A 138 -34.55 -28.78 -1.43
N ASP A 139 -33.72 -29.41 -2.27
CA ASP A 139 -32.25 -29.29 -2.18
C ASP A 139 -31.79 -27.85 -2.38
N PHE A 140 -32.33 -27.14 -3.38
CA PHE A 140 -32.04 -25.72 -3.58
C PHE A 140 -32.34 -24.88 -2.33
N GLN A 141 -33.48 -25.10 -1.67
CA GLN A 141 -33.82 -24.33 -0.48
C GLN A 141 -32.83 -24.60 0.66
N LYS A 142 -32.38 -25.86 0.82
CA LYS A 142 -31.35 -26.24 1.80
C LYS A 142 -29.99 -25.59 1.49
N GLU A 143 -29.55 -25.62 0.24
CA GLU A 143 -28.28 -25.02 -0.18
C GLU A 143 -28.32 -23.49 -0.06
N LEU A 144 -29.48 -22.86 -0.30
CA LEU A 144 -29.66 -21.44 -0.09
C LEU A 144 -29.56 -21.06 1.40
N ASP A 145 -30.16 -21.84 2.29
CA ASP A 145 -30.02 -21.61 3.74
C ASP A 145 -28.56 -21.82 4.19
N ALA A 146 -27.87 -22.82 3.64
CA ALA A 146 -26.43 -23.03 3.87
C ALA A 146 -25.58 -21.86 3.37
N PHE A 147 -25.93 -21.26 2.23
CA PHE A 147 -25.27 -20.06 1.70
C PHE A 147 -25.45 -18.84 2.61
N VAL A 148 -26.65 -18.65 3.14
CA VAL A 148 -26.93 -17.58 4.12
C VAL A 148 -26.06 -17.74 5.37
N ASP A 149 -25.93 -18.96 5.87
CA ASP A 149 -25.11 -19.26 7.05
C ASP A 149 -23.61 -19.11 6.75
N PHE A 150 -23.15 -19.55 5.58
CA PHE A 150 -21.79 -19.30 5.09
C PHE A 150 -21.47 -17.79 5.09
N PHE A 151 -22.38 -16.96 4.60
CA PHE A 151 -22.17 -15.51 4.59
C PHE A 151 -22.10 -14.90 5.99
N LYS A 152 -22.93 -15.35 6.93
CA LYS A 152 -22.93 -14.82 8.31
C LYS A 152 -21.71 -15.24 9.11
N VAL A 153 -21.25 -16.47 8.93
CA VAL A 153 -20.22 -17.05 9.78
C VAL A 153 -18.86 -16.96 9.10
N ASP A 154 -18.73 -17.59 7.93
CA ASP A 154 -17.44 -17.79 7.27
C ASP A 154 -16.93 -16.50 6.59
N VAL A 155 -17.80 -15.75 5.90
CA VAL A 155 -17.41 -14.51 5.22
C VAL A 155 -17.06 -13.40 6.22
N VAL A 156 -17.86 -13.20 7.26
CA VAL A 156 -17.57 -12.22 8.33
C VAL A 156 -16.29 -12.59 9.07
N ALA A 157 -16.06 -13.89 9.37
CA ALA A 157 -14.81 -14.35 9.94
C ALA A 157 -13.61 -14.09 9.03
N ALA A 158 -13.72 -14.40 7.72
CA ALA A 158 -12.65 -14.15 6.75
C ALA A 158 -12.32 -12.65 6.62
N ILE A 159 -13.35 -11.79 6.56
CA ILE A 159 -13.16 -10.33 6.48
C ILE A 159 -12.60 -9.77 7.78
N SER A 160 -13.07 -10.22 8.94
CA SER A 160 -12.55 -9.72 10.22
C SER A 160 -11.06 -10.08 10.43
N ARG A 161 -10.63 -11.23 9.90
CA ARG A 161 -9.23 -11.67 9.83
C ARG A 161 -8.41 -10.93 8.77
N PHE A 162 -9.04 -10.19 7.86
CA PHE A 162 -8.36 -9.46 6.79
C PHE A 162 -7.65 -8.22 7.35
N ALA A 163 -6.39 -8.39 7.74
CA ALA A 163 -5.56 -7.33 8.29
C ALA A 163 -4.92 -6.49 7.19
N LEU A 164 -5.64 -5.47 6.70
CA LEU A 164 -5.03 -4.49 5.79
C LEU A 164 -3.85 -3.77 6.47
N PRO A 165 -2.81 -3.39 5.71
CA PRO A 165 -1.71 -2.58 6.23
C PRO A 165 -2.19 -1.26 6.83
N ARG A 166 -1.43 -0.73 7.81
CA ARG A 166 -1.74 0.53 8.48
C ARG A 166 -1.96 1.70 7.52
N SER A 167 -1.27 1.76 6.39
CA SER A 167 -1.47 2.80 5.37
C SER A 167 -2.89 2.83 4.79
N PHE A 168 -3.55 1.69 4.63
CA PHE A 168 -4.94 1.62 4.18
C PHE A 168 -5.89 2.11 5.26
N TRP A 169 -5.68 1.69 6.50
CA TRP A 169 -6.51 2.13 7.62
C TRP A 169 -6.36 3.62 7.92
N SER A 170 -5.14 4.17 7.80
CA SER A 170 -4.90 5.62 7.89
C SER A 170 -5.60 6.37 6.77
N PHE A 171 -5.58 5.85 5.53
CA PHE A 171 -6.34 6.44 4.43
C PHE A 171 -7.85 6.39 4.67
N PHE A 172 -8.38 5.26 5.14
CA PHE A 172 -9.81 5.14 5.47
C PHE A 172 -10.23 6.04 6.64
N ALA A 173 -9.38 6.20 7.66
CA ALA A 173 -9.60 7.15 8.75
C ALA A 173 -9.65 8.59 8.21
N PHE A 174 -8.73 8.96 7.31
CA PHE A 174 -8.75 10.26 6.63
C PHE A 174 -10.04 10.46 5.83
N CYS A 175 -10.48 9.46 5.06
CA CYS A 175 -11.73 9.53 4.30
C CYS A 175 -12.93 9.74 5.24
N ARG A 176 -13.02 8.99 6.34
CA ARG A 176 -14.10 9.10 7.31
C ARG A 176 -14.19 10.51 7.88
N GLU A 177 -13.06 11.04 8.32
CA GLU A 177 -12.99 12.39 8.89
C GLU A 177 -13.37 13.45 7.87
N SER A 178 -12.84 13.34 6.65
CA SER A 178 -13.14 14.29 5.58
C SER A 178 -14.64 14.27 5.22
N ILE A 179 -15.28 13.09 5.23
CA ILE A 179 -16.73 12.96 4.99
C ILE A 179 -17.52 13.62 6.13
N ARG A 180 -17.10 13.43 7.38
CA ARG A 180 -17.70 14.06 8.57
C ARG A 180 -17.63 15.58 8.47
N GLU A 181 -16.48 16.14 8.11
CA GLU A 181 -16.26 17.59 7.98
C GLU A 181 -17.10 18.23 6.85
N CYS A 182 -17.38 17.49 5.78
CA CYS A 182 -18.20 17.99 4.67
C CYS A 182 -19.71 18.01 4.96
N ASN A 183 -20.18 17.49 6.11
CA ASN A 183 -21.59 17.45 6.50
C ASN A 183 -22.52 16.90 5.40
N LEU A 184 -22.06 15.87 4.67
CA LEU A 184 -22.80 15.24 3.56
C LEU A 184 -23.95 14.32 4.03
N VAL A 185 -24.10 14.11 5.33
CA VAL A 185 -25.14 13.27 5.95
C VAL A 185 -26.13 14.19 6.67
N GLY A 186 -27.42 14.08 6.33
CA GLY A 186 -28.47 14.82 7.04
C GLY A 186 -28.71 14.26 8.44
N VAL A 187 -28.99 15.14 9.41
CA VAL A 187 -29.33 14.78 10.80
C VAL A 187 -30.65 13.99 10.89
N GLU A 188 -31.56 14.22 9.94
CA GLU A 188 -32.87 13.57 9.86
C GLU A 188 -32.91 12.59 8.69
N ASP A 189 -32.42 11.38 8.91
CA ASP A 189 -32.64 10.30 7.94
C ASP A 189 -33.58 9.25 8.53
N GLU A 190 -34.77 9.13 7.94
CA GLU A 190 -35.94 8.36 8.37
C GLU A 190 -35.71 6.84 8.58
N ALA A 191 -34.49 6.34 8.38
CA ALA A 191 -34.15 4.92 8.35
C ALA A 191 -33.58 4.35 9.66
N GLY A 192 -33.49 5.12 10.74
CA GLY A 192 -33.00 4.63 12.05
C GLY A 192 -31.57 4.04 12.02
N THR A 193 -30.79 4.38 10.99
CA THR A 193 -29.40 3.96 10.85
C THR A 193 -28.51 5.01 11.52
N GLU A 194 -27.67 4.57 12.46
CA GLU A 194 -26.71 5.42 13.17
C GLU A 194 -25.89 6.27 12.19
N VAL A 195 -25.82 7.59 12.43
CA VAL A 195 -25.16 8.57 11.54
C VAL A 195 -23.72 8.15 11.22
N GLU A 196 -23.00 7.61 12.20
CA GLU A 196 -21.63 7.12 12.05
C GLU A 196 -21.51 5.95 11.04
N LEU A 197 -22.51 5.07 10.95
CA LEU A 197 -22.50 4.00 9.94
C LEU A 197 -22.68 4.55 8.52
N LYS A 198 -23.43 5.64 8.36
CA LYS A 198 -23.58 6.31 7.06
C LYS A 198 -22.29 6.95 6.59
N ILE A 199 -21.54 7.60 7.50
CA ILE A 199 -20.23 8.20 7.20
C ILE A 199 -19.25 7.15 6.67
N VAL A 200 -19.38 5.89 7.11
CA VAL A 200 -18.51 4.78 6.68
C VAL A 200 -18.97 4.11 5.37
N GLU A 201 -20.17 4.41 4.86
CA GLU A 201 -20.72 3.81 3.64
C GLU A 201 -19.82 4.01 2.40
N PRO A 202 -19.25 5.21 2.13
CA PRO A 202 -18.32 5.37 1.02
C PRO A 202 -17.03 4.55 1.19
N ILE A 203 -16.56 4.35 2.42
CA ILE A 203 -15.39 3.51 2.72
C ILE A 203 -15.71 2.04 2.45
N PHE A 204 -16.93 1.60 2.80
CA PHE A 204 -17.43 0.27 2.44
C PHE A 204 -17.41 0.04 0.93
N ARG A 205 -17.76 1.06 0.11
CA ARG A 205 -17.62 0.98 -1.35
C ARG A 205 -16.16 0.84 -1.79
N LEU A 206 -15.23 1.61 -1.23
CA LEU A 206 -13.81 1.44 -1.53
C LEU A 206 -13.32 0.03 -1.18
N PHE A 207 -13.70 -0.48 -0.02
CA PHE A 207 -13.29 -1.81 0.44
C PHE A 207 -13.91 -2.93 -0.43
N VAL A 208 -15.23 -2.96 -0.59
CA VAL A 208 -15.91 -4.03 -1.34
C VAL A 208 -15.71 -3.87 -2.84
N ASN A 209 -16.03 -2.71 -3.41
CA ASN A 209 -15.95 -2.52 -4.86
C ASN A 209 -14.52 -2.32 -5.34
N GLY A 210 -13.63 -1.75 -4.52
CA GLY A 210 -12.24 -1.47 -4.89
C GLY A 210 -11.26 -2.61 -4.61
N ILE A 211 -11.59 -3.53 -3.68
CA ILE A 211 -10.72 -4.67 -3.32
C ILE A 211 -11.41 -6.01 -3.57
N ILE A 212 -12.52 -6.30 -2.87
CA ILE A 212 -13.13 -7.64 -2.86
C ILE A 212 -13.69 -8.03 -4.23
N LEU A 213 -14.53 -7.18 -4.84
CA LEU A 213 -15.16 -7.48 -6.12
C LEU A 213 -14.13 -7.68 -7.26
N PRO A 214 -13.10 -6.83 -7.44
CA PRO A 214 -12.08 -7.06 -8.46
C PRO A 214 -11.37 -8.41 -8.33
N LEU A 215 -11.11 -8.85 -7.09
CA LEU A 215 -10.48 -10.15 -6.82
C LEU A 215 -11.38 -11.30 -7.26
N LEU A 216 -12.66 -11.24 -6.88
CA LEU A 216 -13.66 -12.25 -7.22
C LEU A 216 -14.08 -12.24 -8.71
N ARG A 217 -13.94 -11.10 -9.41
CA ARG A 217 -14.21 -11.00 -10.86
C ARG A 217 -13.13 -11.66 -11.71
N ALA A 218 -11.89 -11.67 -11.24
CA ALA A 218 -10.76 -12.26 -11.96
C ALA A 218 -10.02 -13.28 -11.07
N PRO A 219 -10.69 -14.36 -10.64
CA PRO A 219 -10.14 -15.27 -9.64
C PRO A 219 -8.91 -16.03 -10.16
N LYS A 220 -8.87 -16.37 -11.46
CA LYS A 220 -7.69 -17.00 -12.08
C LYS A 220 -6.46 -16.07 -12.10
N LYS A 221 -6.68 -14.76 -12.30
CA LYS A 221 -5.61 -13.77 -12.29
C LYS A 221 -5.06 -13.58 -10.87
N PHE A 222 -5.95 -13.33 -9.91
CA PHE A 222 -5.58 -12.98 -8.55
C PHE A 222 -5.43 -14.17 -7.59
N GLY A 223 -5.74 -15.38 -8.05
CA GLY A 223 -5.45 -16.64 -7.39
C GLY A 223 -4.48 -17.49 -8.22
N GLY A 224 -3.70 -16.89 -9.10
CA GLY A 224 -2.81 -17.62 -10.00
C GLY A 224 -1.34 -17.24 -9.90
N ARG A 225 -0.57 -17.68 -10.89
CA ARG A 225 0.89 -17.51 -10.90
C ARG A 225 1.32 -16.04 -10.83
N GLU A 226 0.58 -15.12 -11.45
CA GLU A 226 0.91 -13.68 -11.48
C GLU A 226 1.05 -13.06 -10.08
N VAL A 227 0.28 -13.57 -9.11
CA VAL A 227 0.30 -13.08 -7.73
C VAL A 227 1.09 -13.98 -6.78
N GLY A 228 1.74 -15.04 -7.27
CA GLY A 228 2.45 -16.01 -6.45
C GLY A 228 1.56 -17.08 -5.81
N LEU A 229 0.37 -17.37 -6.38
CA LEU A 229 -0.54 -18.42 -5.91
C LEU A 229 -0.78 -19.53 -6.97
N PRO A 230 0.25 -20.11 -7.59
CA PRO A 230 0.08 -21.03 -8.74
C PRO A 230 -0.75 -22.30 -8.42
N TYR A 231 -0.78 -22.73 -7.16
CA TYR A 231 -1.56 -23.89 -6.72
C TYR A 231 -3.06 -23.64 -6.69
N CYS A 232 -3.47 -22.40 -6.38
CA CYS A 232 -4.88 -22.04 -6.30
C CYS A 232 -5.50 -22.06 -7.72
N GLU A 233 -4.74 -21.61 -8.73
CA GLU A 233 -5.13 -21.63 -10.15
C GLU A 233 -5.32 -23.03 -10.72
N LYS A 234 -4.43 -23.99 -10.39
CA LYS A 234 -4.52 -25.36 -10.95
C LYS A 234 -5.75 -26.14 -10.47
N ASN A 235 -6.28 -25.85 -9.28
CA ASN A 235 -7.23 -26.75 -8.60
C ASN A 235 -8.54 -26.10 -8.14
N ASN A 236 -8.62 -24.76 -8.00
CA ASN A 236 -9.67 -24.13 -7.18
C ASN A 236 -10.45 -22.99 -7.87
N PHE A 237 -10.33 -22.81 -9.19
CA PHE A 237 -11.11 -21.79 -9.92
C PHE A 237 -11.74 -22.32 -11.23
N ASP A 238 -12.22 -23.57 -11.19
CA ASP A 238 -13.00 -24.19 -12.27
C ASP A 238 -14.24 -24.91 -11.69
N GLY A 239 -15.15 -25.34 -12.57
CA GLY A 239 -16.33 -26.12 -12.20
C GLY A 239 -17.23 -25.44 -11.16
N ASP A 240 -17.67 -26.21 -10.17
CA ASP A 240 -18.56 -25.71 -9.11
C ASP A 240 -17.88 -24.67 -8.20
N VAL A 241 -16.54 -24.66 -8.08
CA VAL A 241 -15.85 -23.65 -7.26
C VAL A 241 -15.95 -22.29 -7.91
N LEU A 242 -15.75 -22.21 -9.23
CA LEU A 242 -15.96 -20.98 -9.98
C LEU A 242 -17.43 -20.54 -9.94
N PHE A 243 -18.36 -21.49 -10.05
CA PHE A 243 -19.79 -21.22 -9.93
C PHE A 243 -20.15 -20.58 -8.58
N ASN A 244 -19.72 -21.18 -7.47
CA ASN A 244 -19.92 -20.65 -6.13
C ASN A 244 -19.21 -19.30 -5.93
N THR A 245 -18.03 -19.11 -6.53
CA THR A 245 -17.32 -17.81 -6.53
C THR A 245 -18.16 -16.72 -7.19
N CYS A 246 -18.82 -17.03 -8.32
CA CYS A 246 -19.73 -16.10 -8.98
C CYS A 246 -20.96 -15.78 -8.11
N THR A 247 -21.51 -16.77 -7.39
CA THR A 247 -22.62 -16.55 -6.46
C THR A 247 -22.22 -15.63 -5.30
N VAL A 248 -21.02 -15.82 -4.74
CA VAL A 248 -20.45 -14.93 -3.71
C VAL A 248 -20.22 -13.52 -4.27
N LEU A 249 -19.67 -13.40 -5.48
CA LEU A 249 -19.49 -12.13 -6.17
C LEU A 249 -20.81 -11.35 -6.28
N ASP A 250 -21.89 -12.00 -6.71
CA ASP A 250 -23.18 -11.36 -6.90
C ASP A 250 -23.82 -10.94 -5.58
N ALA A 251 -23.63 -11.73 -4.51
CA ALA A 251 -24.05 -11.33 -3.18
C ALA A 251 -23.32 -10.06 -2.72
N PHE A 252 -22.00 -9.93 -2.92
CA PHE A 252 -21.28 -8.69 -2.65
C PHE A 252 -21.75 -7.52 -3.50
N GLN A 253 -22.00 -7.72 -4.80
CA GLN A 253 -22.53 -6.68 -5.68
C GLN A 253 -23.87 -6.15 -5.17
N SER A 254 -24.80 -7.06 -4.83
CA SER A 254 -26.13 -6.71 -4.32
C SER A 254 -26.11 -5.91 -3.01
N MET A 255 -25.05 -6.02 -2.19
CA MET A 255 -24.90 -5.23 -0.96
C MET A 255 -24.54 -3.77 -1.24
N THR A 256 -23.90 -3.50 -2.38
CA THR A 256 -23.40 -2.17 -2.76
C THR A 256 -24.35 -1.38 -3.67
N GLU A 257 -25.30 -2.05 -4.33
CA GLU A 257 -26.31 -1.41 -5.16
C GLU A 257 -27.43 -0.82 -4.31
N THR A 258 -27.75 0.47 -4.50
CA THR A 258 -28.92 1.11 -3.90
C THR A 258 -30.19 0.47 -4.45
N ALA A 259 -31.14 0.12 -3.57
CA ALA A 259 -32.35 -0.69 -3.77
C ALA A 259 -33.31 -0.20 -4.89
N GLY A 260 -32.84 -0.22 -6.13
CA GLY A 260 -33.49 0.37 -7.29
C GLY A 260 -33.45 -0.56 -8.49
N ASN A 261 -33.79 -1.84 -8.33
CA ASN A 261 -34.47 -2.59 -9.39
C ASN A 261 -35.14 -3.84 -8.82
N LYS A 262 -36.44 -3.94 -9.09
CA LYS A 262 -37.37 -4.94 -8.54
C LYS A 262 -37.35 -6.20 -9.41
N GLU A 263 -36.71 -7.25 -8.91
CA GLU A 263 -37.05 -8.63 -9.26
C GLU A 263 -37.20 -9.47 -7.97
N SER A 264 -37.99 -10.54 -8.05
CA SER A 264 -38.30 -11.47 -6.94
C SER A 264 -37.05 -12.02 -6.22
N HIS A 265 -35.92 -12.11 -6.91
CA HIS A 265 -34.61 -12.53 -6.40
C HIS A 265 -33.96 -11.49 -5.48
N ALA A 266 -34.26 -10.20 -5.68
CA ALA A 266 -33.78 -9.11 -4.86
C ALA A 266 -34.31 -9.18 -3.42
N ALA A 267 -35.46 -9.81 -3.15
CA ALA A 267 -36.03 -9.85 -1.80
C ALA A 267 -35.26 -10.73 -0.81
N ARG A 268 -34.67 -11.85 -1.27
CA ARG A 268 -33.86 -12.74 -0.41
C ARG A 268 -32.42 -12.25 -0.26
N LEU A 269 -31.83 -11.75 -1.34
CA LEU A 269 -30.55 -11.03 -1.31
C LEU A 269 -30.61 -9.78 -0.44
N SER A 270 -31.71 -9.03 -0.53
CA SER A 270 -31.97 -7.88 0.35
C SER A 270 -31.99 -8.30 1.83
N LYS A 271 -32.53 -9.48 2.19
CA LYS A 271 -32.48 -9.98 3.58
C LYS A 271 -31.06 -10.32 4.05
N ILE A 272 -30.22 -10.85 3.17
CA ILE A 272 -28.79 -11.12 3.45
C ILE A 272 -28.06 -9.78 3.64
N ALA A 273 -28.21 -8.86 2.68
CA ALA A 273 -27.61 -7.53 2.71
C ALA A 273 -28.04 -6.69 3.92
N LEU A 274 -29.34 -6.72 4.28
CA LEU A 274 -29.89 -5.99 5.44
C LEU A 274 -29.28 -6.41 6.78
N ARG A 275 -28.75 -7.64 6.89
CA ARG A 275 -28.12 -8.13 8.13
C ARG A 275 -26.61 -7.96 8.13
N LEU A 276 -25.96 -8.23 7.00
CA LEU A 276 -24.49 -8.26 6.90
C LEU A 276 -23.85 -6.89 6.69
N ARG A 277 -24.51 -6.02 5.92
CA ARG A 277 -23.98 -4.68 5.66
C ARG A 277 -23.73 -3.89 6.96
N PRO A 278 -24.64 -3.87 7.95
CA PRO A 278 -24.37 -3.24 9.24
C PRO A 278 -23.16 -3.84 9.99
N GLU A 279 -22.93 -5.15 9.92
CA GLU A 279 -21.78 -5.79 10.59
C GLU A 279 -20.46 -5.39 9.93
N LEU A 280 -20.41 -5.38 8.60
CA LEU A 280 -19.22 -4.93 7.85
C LEU A 280 -18.95 -3.44 8.06
N LEU A 281 -20.00 -2.61 8.08
CA LEU A 281 -19.87 -1.18 8.37
C LEU A 281 -19.33 -0.95 9.79
N ARG A 282 -19.84 -1.68 10.80
CA ARG A 282 -19.32 -1.60 12.18
C ARG A 282 -17.86 -2.03 12.26
N TYR A 283 -17.49 -3.13 11.60
CA TYR A 283 -16.10 -3.57 11.53
C TYR A 283 -15.19 -2.47 10.94
N LEU A 284 -15.60 -1.83 9.84
CA LEU A 284 -14.85 -0.74 9.23
C LEU A 284 -14.80 0.50 10.14
N LEU A 285 -15.90 0.82 10.82
CA LEU A 285 -15.97 1.92 11.78
C LEU A 285 -14.95 1.71 12.91
N ASP A 286 -15.00 0.56 13.60
CA ASP A 286 -14.10 0.24 14.72
C ASP A 286 -12.62 0.33 14.31
N ARG A 287 -12.30 -0.20 13.12
CA ARG A 287 -10.92 -0.19 12.59
C ARG A 287 -10.46 1.21 12.22
N THR A 288 -11.32 2.04 11.63
CA THR A 288 -10.97 3.43 11.29
C THR A 288 -10.81 4.30 12.54
N ILE A 289 -11.62 4.10 13.58
CA ILE A 289 -11.45 4.78 14.88
C ILE A 289 -10.08 4.43 15.47
N THR A 290 -9.75 3.14 15.53
CA THR A 290 -8.48 2.68 16.10
C THR A 290 -7.28 3.23 15.33
N ALA A 291 -7.37 3.30 14.00
CA ALA A 291 -6.28 3.78 13.15
C ALA A 291 -6.04 5.28 13.27
N ASP A 292 -7.08 6.09 13.45
CA ASP A 292 -6.97 7.54 13.68
C ASP A 292 -6.21 7.86 14.98
N VAL A 293 -6.29 6.99 15.99
CA VAL A 293 -5.60 7.18 17.28
C VAL A 293 -4.10 6.89 17.19
N VAL A 294 -3.68 6.00 16.30
CA VAL A 294 -2.31 5.46 16.32
C VAL A 294 -1.49 5.93 15.11
N GLY A 295 -2.07 6.46 14.04
CA GLY A 295 -1.44 6.69 12.72
C GLY A 295 -0.24 7.66 12.63
N ASP A 296 0.71 7.34 11.74
CA ASP A 296 1.79 8.24 11.31
C ASP A 296 1.20 9.19 10.26
N ASP A 297 1.48 10.49 10.39
CA ASP A 297 0.94 11.49 9.46
C ASP A 297 1.73 11.47 8.13
N PRO A 298 1.08 11.15 6.99
CA PRO A 298 1.76 11.12 5.69
C PRO A 298 2.35 12.48 5.31
N ASP A 299 1.79 13.61 5.76
CA ASP A 299 2.32 14.96 5.47
C ASP A 299 3.71 15.14 6.11
N THR A 300 3.85 14.78 7.39
CA THR A 300 5.16 14.80 8.07
C THR A 300 6.14 13.84 7.41
N THR A 301 5.68 12.65 7.04
CA THR A 301 6.53 11.61 6.45
C THR A 301 7.08 12.06 5.10
N VAL A 302 6.24 12.64 4.23
CA VAL A 302 6.66 13.17 2.93
C VAL A 302 7.56 14.39 3.10
N THR A 303 7.30 15.25 4.07
CA THR A 303 8.18 16.39 4.38
C THR A 303 9.59 15.91 4.72
N VAL A 304 9.72 14.97 5.66
CA VAL A 304 11.01 14.37 6.03
C VAL A 304 11.65 13.67 4.84
N GLN A 305 10.88 12.88 4.09
CA GLN A 305 11.36 12.19 2.89
C GLN A 305 11.86 13.15 1.80
N SER A 306 11.27 14.34 1.69
CA SER A 306 11.70 15.39 0.75
C SER A 306 13.11 15.85 1.11
N PHE A 307 13.44 16.06 2.38
CA PHE A 307 14.82 16.37 2.79
C PHE A 307 15.75 15.18 2.62
N LEU A 308 15.29 13.96 2.93
CA LEU A 308 16.11 12.75 2.81
C LEU A 308 16.44 12.36 1.37
N CYS A 309 15.58 12.69 0.40
CA CYS A 309 15.77 12.24 -0.98
C CYS A 309 17.05 12.79 -1.64
N HIS A 310 17.59 13.90 -1.13
CA HIS A 310 18.83 14.50 -1.63
C HIS A 310 20.05 13.62 -1.34
N PHE A 311 20.00 12.83 -0.28
CA PHE A 311 21.06 11.88 0.07
C PHE A 311 20.98 10.58 -0.74
N ASP A 312 19.83 10.26 -1.35
CA ASP A 312 19.64 9.04 -2.14
C ASP A 312 20.19 9.18 -3.57
N ARG A 313 21.16 8.32 -3.93
CA ARG A 313 21.84 8.31 -5.24
C ARG A 313 21.14 7.46 -6.30
N SER A 314 20.08 6.75 -5.97
CA SER A 314 19.36 5.88 -6.89
C SER A 314 18.74 6.68 -8.04
N SER A 315 18.93 6.23 -9.28
CA SER A 315 18.23 6.81 -10.43
C SER A 315 16.79 6.34 -10.42
N ARG A 316 15.83 7.27 -10.46
CA ARG A 316 14.41 6.94 -10.56
C ARG A 316 13.93 7.17 -11.97
N SER A 317 13.24 6.17 -12.53
CA SER A 317 12.81 6.19 -13.91
C SER A 317 11.34 5.85 -14.03
N ILE A 318 10.59 6.72 -14.70
CA ILE A 318 9.19 6.50 -15.07
C ILE A 318 9.14 6.02 -16.51
N TYR A 319 8.31 5.03 -16.79
CA TYR A 319 8.09 4.50 -18.12
C TYR A 319 6.65 4.78 -18.54
N VAL A 320 6.46 5.52 -19.63
CA VAL A 320 5.11 5.87 -20.12
C VAL A 320 5.01 5.61 -21.63
N PRO A 321 3.90 5.01 -22.10
CA PRO A 321 3.64 4.88 -23.53
C PRO A 321 3.46 6.24 -24.23
N PRO A 322 3.94 6.41 -25.48
CA PRO A 322 3.79 7.64 -26.25
C PRO A 322 2.33 8.06 -26.42
N SER A 323 1.43 7.11 -26.67
CA SER A 323 -0.02 7.36 -26.81
C SER A 323 -0.59 8.06 -25.57
N GLN A 324 -0.24 7.58 -24.38
CA GLN A 324 -0.70 8.16 -23.11
C GLN A 324 -0.13 9.55 -22.87
N LEU A 325 1.14 9.80 -23.21
CA LEU A 325 1.75 11.13 -23.09
C LEU A 325 1.06 12.17 -23.98
N LEU A 326 0.77 11.80 -25.24
CA LEU A 326 0.10 12.68 -26.20
C LEU A 326 -1.33 12.99 -25.76
N LEU A 327 -2.07 11.96 -25.33
CA LEU A 327 -3.42 12.10 -24.80
C LEU A 327 -3.44 12.99 -23.54
N PHE A 328 -2.49 12.78 -22.63
CA PHE A 328 -2.38 13.55 -21.40
C PHE A 328 -2.08 15.02 -21.66
N GLN A 329 -1.11 15.32 -22.55
CA GLN A 329 -0.81 16.70 -22.93
C GLN A 329 -2.04 17.41 -23.53
N ASN A 330 -2.76 16.74 -24.42
CA ASN A 330 -3.99 17.29 -25.00
C ASN A 330 -5.08 17.52 -23.94
N LEU A 331 -5.19 16.61 -22.96
CA LEU A 331 -6.14 16.71 -21.85
C LEU A 331 -5.81 17.88 -20.91
N VAL A 332 -4.52 18.06 -20.57
CA VAL A 332 -4.04 19.18 -19.74
C VAL A 332 -4.34 20.51 -20.43
N LEU A 333 -4.00 20.64 -21.72
CA LEU A 333 -4.27 21.86 -22.48
C LEU A 333 -5.75 22.17 -22.64
N PHE A 334 -6.59 21.15 -22.85
CA PHE A 334 -8.04 21.33 -22.91
C PHE A 334 -8.61 21.87 -21.60
N ASN A 335 -7.98 21.53 -20.46
CA ASN A 335 -8.43 21.95 -19.13
C ASN A 335 -7.56 23.05 -18.51
N VAL A 336 -6.64 23.68 -19.25
CA VAL A 336 -5.64 24.61 -18.69
C VAL A 336 -6.29 25.76 -17.90
N ASN A 337 -7.42 26.29 -18.40
CA ASN A 337 -8.19 27.35 -17.74
C ASN A 337 -8.81 26.90 -16.40
N LYS A 338 -9.08 25.61 -16.24
CA LYS A 338 -9.60 25.02 -14.99
C LYS A 338 -8.51 24.70 -13.98
N ILE A 339 -7.28 24.46 -14.44
CA ILE A 339 -6.13 24.13 -13.60
C ILE A 339 -5.63 25.37 -12.82
N ARG A 340 -6.05 26.59 -13.21
CA ARG A 340 -5.72 27.86 -12.53
C ARG A 340 -4.20 28.03 -12.31
N LEU A 341 -3.40 27.70 -13.33
CA LEU A 341 -1.95 27.90 -13.30
C LEU A 341 -1.61 29.38 -13.14
N GLN A 342 -0.69 29.71 -12.24
CA GLN A 342 -0.25 31.08 -12.00
C GLN A 342 0.87 31.50 -12.95
N SER A 343 0.99 32.80 -13.21
CA SER A 343 2.08 33.35 -14.01
C SER A 343 3.45 33.09 -13.34
N GLY A 344 4.29 32.31 -14.02
CA GLY A 344 5.60 31.88 -13.51
C GLY A 344 5.64 30.42 -13.02
N ASP A 345 4.53 29.69 -13.11
CA ASP A 345 4.50 28.24 -12.92
C ASP A 345 5.20 27.52 -14.10
N ARG A 346 6.20 26.65 -13.81
CA ARG A 346 6.89 25.88 -14.85
C ARG A 346 5.97 24.95 -15.63
N LEU A 347 4.86 24.49 -15.05
CA LEU A 347 3.85 23.69 -15.75
C LEU A 347 3.14 24.53 -16.82
N GLU A 348 2.87 25.81 -16.54
CA GLU A 348 2.28 26.73 -17.53
C GLU A 348 3.23 26.95 -18.71
N GLU A 349 4.52 27.17 -18.41
CA GLU A 349 5.57 27.32 -19.42
C GLU A 349 5.71 26.06 -20.29
N ALA A 350 5.72 24.88 -19.66
CA ALA A 350 5.79 23.60 -20.35
C ALA A 350 4.57 23.37 -21.25
N CYS A 351 3.36 23.66 -20.75
CA CYS A 351 2.13 23.56 -21.54
C CYS A 351 2.19 24.45 -22.79
N ARG A 352 2.67 25.69 -22.65
CA ARG A 352 2.82 26.64 -23.75
C ARG A 352 3.88 26.20 -24.77
N LYS A 353 5.01 25.67 -24.31
CA LYS A 353 6.12 25.21 -25.18
C LYS A 353 5.77 23.96 -25.99
N ILE A 354 5.10 22.99 -25.37
CA ILE A 354 4.78 21.71 -26.02
C ILE A 354 3.60 21.87 -26.99
N GLY A 355 2.58 22.63 -26.61
CA GLY A 355 1.39 22.82 -27.44
C GLY A 355 0.52 21.55 -27.58
N ARG A 356 -0.49 21.63 -28.46
CA ARG A 356 -1.49 20.57 -28.67
C ARG A 356 -1.06 19.66 -29.83
N TRP A 357 -1.23 18.35 -29.64
CA TRP A 357 -0.93 17.35 -30.65
C TRP A 357 -2.13 17.07 -31.57
N PRO A 358 -1.91 16.90 -32.90
CA PRO A 358 -2.98 16.57 -33.85
C PRO A 358 -3.64 15.21 -33.57
N GLU A 359 -4.96 15.11 -33.78
CA GLU A 359 -5.73 13.88 -33.51
C GLU A 359 -5.27 12.68 -34.35
N GLN A 360 -4.81 12.90 -35.59
CA GLN A 360 -4.26 11.84 -36.45
C GLN A 360 -3.02 11.20 -35.83
N LEU A 361 -2.09 12.02 -35.30
CA LEU A 361 -0.86 11.54 -34.68
C LEU A 361 -1.15 10.77 -33.39
N VAL A 362 -2.15 11.22 -32.62
CA VAL A 362 -2.64 10.49 -31.43
C VAL A 362 -3.19 9.12 -31.83
N LYS A 363 -4.06 9.06 -32.85
CA LYS A 363 -4.63 7.78 -33.34
C LYS A 363 -3.55 6.83 -33.82
N GLU A 364 -2.61 7.30 -34.64
CA GLU A 364 -1.48 6.49 -35.10
C GLU A 364 -0.63 5.95 -33.95
N ALA A 365 -0.39 6.75 -32.91
CA ALA A 365 0.35 6.32 -31.72
C ALA A 365 -0.43 5.27 -30.91
N THR A 366 -1.74 5.43 -30.78
CA THR A 366 -2.62 4.45 -30.10
C THR A 366 -2.68 3.14 -30.87
N GLU A 367 -2.92 3.19 -32.19
CA GLU A 367 -2.96 1.98 -33.03
C GLU A 367 -1.62 1.24 -33.07
N LYS A 368 -0.49 1.97 -33.04
CA LYS A 368 0.84 1.36 -32.94
C LYS A 368 1.05 0.68 -31.60
N ALA A 369 0.58 1.27 -30.51
CA ALA A 369 0.64 0.67 -29.17
C ALA A 369 -0.18 -0.63 -29.09
N GLU A 370 -1.34 -0.68 -29.75
CA GLU A 370 -2.19 -1.89 -29.81
C GLU A 370 -1.60 -3.01 -30.67
N LYS A 371 -0.85 -2.67 -31.73
CA LYS A 371 -0.41 -3.63 -32.76
C LYS A 371 1.02 -4.17 -32.60
N ASN A 372 1.92 -3.50 -31.88
CA ASN A 372 3.32 -3.93 -31.71
C ASN A 372 3.89 -3.47 -30.34
N ALA A 373 4.70 -4.33 -29.71
CA ALA A 373 5.30 -4.17 -28.37
C ALA A 373 5.57 -2.70 -27.98
N GLU A 374 4.94 -2.26 -26.88
CA GLU A 374 4.95 -0.88 -26.40
C GLU A 374 6.37 -0.30 -26.34
N VAL A 375 6.66 0.68 -27.21
CA VAL A 375 7.83 1.53 -27.04
C VAL A 375 7.54 2.42 -25.83
N LEU A 376 8.25 2.23 -24.72
CA LEU A 376 8.10 3.04 -23.51
C LEU A 376 9.12 4.18 -23.46
N TYR A 377 8.67 5.40 -23.23
CA TYR A 377 9.56 6.52 -22.95
C TYR A 377 10.03 6.47 -21.50
N ARG A 378 11.34 6.51 -21.30
CA ARG A 378 11.98 6.53 -19.98
C ARG A 378 12.28 7.98 -19.55
N PHE A 379 11.60 8.45 -18.52
CA PHE A 379 11.89 9.73 -17.88
C PHE A 379 12.69 9.50 -16.61
N THR A 380 13.87 10.09 -16.50
CA THR A 380 14.65 10.03 -15.25
C THR A 380 14.29 11.20 -14.36
N LEU A 381 13.75 10.93 -13.18
CA LEU A 381 13.34 11.95 -12.22
C LEU A 381 14.56 12.59 -11.57
N GLN A 382 14.55 13.92 -11.51
CA GLN A 382 15.50 14.70 -10.73
C GLN A 382 14.90 15.01 -9.36
N HIS A 383 15.07 14.09 -8.41
CA HIS A 383 14.58 14.25 -7.04
C HIS A 383 15.51 15.09 -6.17
N ARG A 384 16.75 15.36 -6.61
CA ARG A 384 17.78 16.05 -5.82
C ARG A 384 17.76 17.60 -5.94
N PHE A 385 16.59 18.20 -6.02
CA PHE A 385 16.42 19.65 -6.26
C PHE A 385 17.00 20.60 -5.18
N LEU A 386 17.18 20.22 -3.92
CA LEU A 386 17.76 21.10 -2.87
C LEU A 386 19.19 21.57 -3.17
N PHE A 387 19.95 20.80 -3.96
CA PHE A 387 21.30 21.22 -4.34
C PHE A 387 21.30 22.25 -5.48
N THR A 388 20.18 22.39 -6.20
CA THR A 388 20.08 23.20 -7.42
C THR A 388 19.13 24.39 -7.26
N GLU A 389 18.11 24.28 -6.42
CA GLU A 389 17.06 25.28 -6.22
C GLU A 389 17.18 25.86 -4.81
N GLY A 390 17.36 27.17 -4.70
CA GLY A 390 17.63 27.86 -3.42
C GLY A 390 16.38 28.19 -2.58
N SER A 391 15.18 28.11 -3.16
CA SER A 391 13.94 28.48 -2.48
C SER A 391 12.91 27.36 -2.55
N LEU A 392 12.41 26.94 -1.39
CA LEU A 392 11.37 25.93 -1.24
C LEU A 392 10.08 26.56 -0.72
N ALA A 393 8.96 25.91 -1.02
CA ALA A 393 7.67 26.21 -0.41
C ALA A 393 6.90 24.92 -0.15
N ILE A 394 6.02 24.94 0.86
CA ILE A 394 4.94 23.96 0.96
C ILE A 394 3.89 24.36 -0.08
N CYS A 395 3.70 23.50 -1.08
CA CYS A 395 2.71 23.76 -2.12
C CYS A 395 1.30 23.75 -1.51
N PRO A 396 0.50 24.83 -1.64
CA PRO A 396 -0.83 24.87 -1.05
C PRO A 396 -1.77 23.81 -1.65
N ALA A 397 -1.51 23.41 -2.91
CA ALA A 397 -2.29 22.40 -3.63
C ALA A 397 -1.91 20.97 -3.23
N SER A 398 -0.62 20.61 -3.23
CA SER A 398 -0.18 19.24 -2.94
C SER A 398 0.20 18.98 -1.49
N LYS A 399 0.28 20.03 -0.65
CA LYS A 399 0.80 20.01 0.73
C LYS A 399 2.23 19.48 0.87
N CYS A 400 2.91 19.23 -0.24
CA CYS A 400 4.28 18.73 -0.29
C CYS A 400 5.30 19.88 -0.31
N THR A 401 6.48 19.61 0.21
CA THR A 401 7.64 20.52 0.06
C THR A 401 8.18 20.42 -1.36
N VAL A 402 8.17 21.51 -2.10
CA VAL A 402 8.62 21.58 -3.49
C VAL A 402 9.44 22.85 -3.74
N PRO A 403 10.29 22.89 -4.79
CA PRO A 403 10.87 24.14 -5.27
C PRO A 403 9.78 25.20 -5.50
N LEU A 404 10.04 26.45 -5.11
CA LEU A 404 9.07 27.54 -5.25
C LEU A 404 8.56 27.67 -6.69
N CYS A 405 9.43 27.45 -7.69
CA CYS A 405 9.10 27.51 -9.12
C CYS A 405 8.14 26.39 -9.59
N LEU A 406 7.93 25.34 -8.80
CA LEU A 406 6.99 24.24 -9.03
C LEU A 406 5.75 24.33 -8.12
N SER A 407 5.72 25.31 -7.21
CA SER A 407 4.57 25.54 -6.33
C SER A 407 3.51 26.37 -7.04
N ALA A 408 2.24 26.04 -6.81
CA ALA A 408 1.11 26.87 -7.23
C ALA A 408 1.14 28.30 -6.63
N ALA A 409 2.03 28.57 -5.68
CA ALA A 409 2.23 29.87 -5.06
C ALA A 409 3.34 30.73 -5.73
N ALA A 410 4.02 30.23 -6.77
CA ALA A 410 5.15 30.90 -7.43
C ALA A 410 4.83 32.30 -7.99
N GLY A 411 3.57 32.56 -8.35
CA GLY A 411 3.10 33.83 -8.89
C GLY A 411 2.62 34.84 -7.84
N SER A 412 2.62 34.48 -6.56
CA SER A 412 2.19 35.37 -5.47
C SER A 412 3.28 36.38 -5.13
N ASP A 413 2.99 37.68 -5.29
CA ASP A 413 3.86 38.79 -4.87
C ASP A 413 4.27 38.70 -3.39
N ALA A 414 3.47 38.04 -2.53
CA ALA A 414 3.77 37.88 -1.11
C ALA A 414 5.02 37.01 -0.85
N LEU A 415 5.29 36.02 -1.70
CA LEU A 415 6.48 35.14 -1.58
C LEU A 415 7.72 35.75 -2.23
N ARG A 416 7.56 36.67 -3.19
CA ARG A 416 8.67 37.38 -3.84
C ARG A 416 9.26 38.51 -2.99
N ARG A 417 8.49 39.09 -2.06
CA ARG A 417 8.95 40.18 -1.19
C ARG A 417 9.76 39.70 0.02
N HIS A 418 9.54 38.48 0.49
CA HIS A 418 10.35 37.86 1.53
C HIS A 418 11.58 37.19 0.91
N GLY A 419 12.50 38.01 0.42
CA GLY A 419 13.70 37.60 -0.30
C GLY A 419 14.78 36.88 0.53
N ASP A 420 14.50 36.33 1.71
CA ASP A 420 15.52 35.57 2.46
C ASP A 420 14.98 34.50 3.44
N GLU A 421 13.70 34.46 3.80
CA GLU A 421 13.18 33.42 4.72
C GLU A 421 11.76 33.02 4.32
N VAL A 422 11.65 32.03 3.42
CA VAL A 422 10.38 31.31 3.27
C VAL A 422 10.30 30.35 4.45
N ASN A 423 9.47 30.68 5.45
CA ASN A 423 9.18 29.80 6.57
C ASN A 423 8.64 28.46 6.02
N LEU A 424 9.53 27.45 5.97
CA LEU A 424 9.25 26.06 5.62
C LEU A 424 8.41 25.37 6.68
N VAL A 425 8.43 25.90 7.89
CA VAL A 425 7.40 25.61 8.87
C VAL A 425 6.17 26.31 8.32
N GLN A 426 5.19 25.52 7.88
CA GLN A 426 3.81 25.99 7.79
C GLN A 426 3.65 26.93 8.99
N ASN A 427 3.08 28.11 8.81
CA ASN A 427 2.26 28.63 9.89
C ASN A 427 1.15 27.57 10.05
N VAL A 428 1.48 26.42 10.63
CA VAL A 428 0.59 25.63 11.44
C VAL A 428 0.19 26.72 12.37
N ASP A 429 -1.03 27.24 12.18
CA ASP A 429 -1.65 28.07 13.18
C ASP A 429 -1.28 27.40 14.48
N VAL A 430 -0.41 28.04 15.26
CA VAL A 430 0.16 27.49 16.49
C VAL A 430 -1.01 27.37 17.43
N VAL A 431 -1.88 26.36 17.19
CA VAL A 431 -3.35 26.45 17.22
C VAL A 431 -3.71 27.79 17.78
N ARG A 432 -3.60 28.91 17.00
CA ARG A 432 -3.35 30.26 17.54
C ARG A 432 -4.23 30.38 18.76
N THR A 433 -3.62 30.18 19.93
CA THR A 433 -4.28 29.61 21.13
C THR A 433 -5.70 30.07 21.09
N LEU A 434 -6.67 29.17 20.75
CA LEU A 434 -8.09 29.51 20.50
C LEU A 434 -8.34 30.82 21.20
N LYS A 435 -8.53 31.93 20.44
CA LYS A 435 -8.54 33.32 20.96
C LYS A 435 -8.93 33.25 22.43
N GLU A 436 -8.13 33.80 23.34
CA GLU A 436 -8.27 33.63 24.80
C GLU A 436 -9.73 33.75 25.30
N ASP A 437 -10.57 34.46 24.53
CA ASP A 437 -12.02 34.61 24.64
C ASP A 437 -12.93 33.42 24.21
N ASN A 438 -12.43 32.20 23.90
CA ASN A 438 -13.34 31.07 23.58
C ASN A 438 -13.90 30.44 24.87
N PRO A 439 -15.23 30.49 25.10
CA PRO A 439 -15.84 29.97 26.33
C PRO A 439 -15.58 28.47 26.55
N ASN A 440 -15.40 27.69 25.47
CA ASN A 440 -15.05 26.27 25.57
C ASN A 440 -13.68 26.05 26.21
N LYS A 441 -12.72 26.96 25.98
CA LYS A 441 -11.37 26.87 26.53
C LYS A 441 -11.36 27.23 28.01
N VAL A 442 -12.16 28.24 28.40
CA VAL A 442 -12.35 28.63 29.80
C VAL A 442 -12.87 27.43 30.61
N LEU A 443 -13.88 26.73 30.11
CA LEU A 443 -14.43 25.55 30.76
C LEU A 443 -13.47 24.36 30.75
N GLU A 444 -12.73 24.14 29.66
CA GLU A 444 -11.71 23.09 29.62
C GLU A 444 -10.63 23.29 30.69
N ASP A 445 -10.09 24.51 30.80
CA ASP A 445 -9.07 24.86 31.79
C ASP A 445 -9.64 24.74 33.21
N LEU A 446 -10.90 25.16 33.41
CA LEU A 446 -11.60 25.04 34.69
C LEU A 446 -11.79 23.58 35.11
N PHE A 447 -12.26 22.70 34.22
CA PHE A 447 -12.50 21.29 34.53
C PHE A 447 -11.22 20.51 34.87
N ARG A 448 -10.05 20.93 34.37
CA ARG A 448 -8.77 20.35 34.79
C ARG A 448 -8.39 20.66 36.23
N MET A 449 -8.92 21.75 36.78
CA MET A 449 -8.62 22.21 38.14
C MET A 449 -9.65 21.75 39.17
N LEU A 450 -10.84 21.32 38.72
CA LEU A 450 -11.95 20.91 39.58
C LEU A 450 -11.98 19.40 39.83
N PRO A 451 -12.51 18.96 40.99
CA PRO A 451 -12.88 17.56 41.18
C PRO A 451 -14.05 17.17 40.24
N PRO A 452 -14.31 15.86 40.05
CA PRO A 452 -15.39 15.39 39.18
C PRO A 452 -16.74 16.03 39.52
N LEU A 453 -17.32 16.72 38.54
CA LEU A 453 -18.62 17.36 38.63
C LEU A 453 -19.74 16.33 38.40
N LYS A 454 -20.91 16.55 39.01
CA LYS A 454 -22.05 15.61 38.94
C LYS A 454 -23.19 16.09 38.05
N SER A 455 -23.11 17.33 37.58
CA SER A 455 -24.15 17.97 36.78
C SER A 455 -24.36 17.29 35.41
N SER A 456 -25.61 17.23 34.97
CA SER A 456 -26.00 16.60 33.69
C SER A 456 -26.58 17.58 32.66
N ASN A 457 -26.81 18.83 33.05
CA ASN A 457 -27.29 19.91 32.19
C ASN A 457 -26.63 21.24 32.62
N PHE A 458 -26.75 22.28 31.79
CA PHE A 458 -26.09 23.56 32.04
C PHE A 458 -26.63 24.33 33.25
N VAL A 459 -27.91 24.14 33.60
CA VAL A 459 -28.52 24.79 34.77
C VAL A 459 -27.89 24.24 36.05
N ASP A 460 -27.86 22.90 36.19
CA ASP A 460 -27.24 22.22 37.32
C ASP A 460 -25.74 22.53 37.38
N LEU A 461 -25.06 22.57 36.22
CA LEU A 461 -23.63 22.88 36.14
C LEU A 461 -23.33 24.29 36.65
N LYS A 462 -24.17 25.26 36.30
CA LYS A 462 -24.03 26.63 36.79
C LYS A 462 -24.18 26.69 38.31
N GLU A 463 -25.18 26.01 38.87
CA GLU A 463 -25.39 25.94 40.32
C GLU A 463 -24.21 25.26 41.04
N GLU A 464 -23.68 24.15 40.48
CA GLU A 464 -22.53 23.44 41.02
C GLU A 464 -21.26 24.31 41.00
N LEU A 465 -21.04 25.07 39.91
CA LEU A 465 -19.92 26.01 39.80
C LEU A 465 -20.05 27.21 40.73
N GLU A 466 -21.26 27.78 40.91
CA GLU A 466 -21.53 28.88 41.85
C GLU A 466 -21.34 28.43 43.31
N ALA A 467 -21.72 27.20 43.64
CA ALA A 467 -21.47 26.59 44.95
C ALA A 467 -19.97 26.40 45.22
N LEU A 468 -19.20 25.98 44.21
CA LEU A 468 -17.74 25.86 44.31
C LEU A 468 -17.07 27.24 44.39
N TRP A 469 -17.58 28.23 43.67
CA TRP A 469 -17.10 29.61 43.68
C TRP A 469 -17.24 30.25 45.07
N THR A 470 -18.42 30.12 45.69
CA THR A 470 -18.68 30.63 47.04
C THR A 470 -17.82 29.95 48.11
N GLN A 471 -17.55 28.65 47.98
CA GLN A 471 -16.63 27.91 48.85
C GLN A 471 -15.17 28.34 48.68
N CYS A 472 -14.71 28.56 47.44
CA CYS A 472 -13.33 28.98 47.15
C CYS A 472 -13.05 30.43 47.52
N ALA A 473 -14.04 31.32 47.34
CA ALA A 473 -13.96 32.72 47.76
C ALA A 473 -13.72 32.87 49.28
N ALA A 474 -14.21 31.90 50.07
CA ALA A 474 -13.95 31.85 51.52
C ALA A 474 -12.55 31.31 51.87
N GLY A 475 -11.88 30.60 50.96
CA GLY A 475 -10.63 29.85 51.18
C GLY A 475 -9.33 30.49 50.67
N GLN A 476 -9.37 31.72 50.15
CA GLN A 476 -8.19 32.49 49.66
C GLN A 476 -7.42 31.89 48.46
N ASN A 477 -8.09 31.18 47.54
CA ASN A 477 -7.46 30.80 46.26
C ASN A 477 -7.93 31.76 45.15
N GLU A 478 -7.31 32.94 45.05
CA GLU A 478 -7.71 34.01 44.13
C GLU A 478 -7.74 33.56 42.67
N ALA A 479 -6.74 32.77 42.23
CA ALA A 479 -6.65 32.28 40.86
C ALA A 479 -7.79 31.31 40.48
N LEU A 480 -8.18 30.39 41.38
CA LEU A 480 -9.31 29.48 41.13
C LEU A 480 -10.65 30.23 41.21
N THR A 481 -10.74 31.25 42.06
CA THR A 481 -11.96 32.06 42.23
C THR A 481 -12.26 32.90 40.99
N GLU A 482 -11.23 33.47 40.36
CA GLU A 482 -11.35 34.19 39.08
C GLU A 482 -11.78 33.24 37.94
N LYS A 483 -11.14 32.06 37.85
CA LYS A 483 -11.48 31.04 36.84
C LYS A 483 -12.88 30.45 36.98
N LEU A 484 -13.36 30.29 38.22
CA LEU A 484 -14.74 29.87 38.51
C LEU A 484 -15.74 30.94 38.08
N ALA A 485 -15.45 32.23 38.29
CA ALA A 485 -16.31 33.32 37.83
C ALA A 485 -16.39 33.38 36.29
N GLU A 486 -15.26 33.22 35.60
CA GLU A 486 -15.22 33.09 34.13
C GLU A 486 -16.03 31.89 33.63
N GLY A 487 -15.91 30.73 34.30
CA GLY A 487 -16.68 29.53 33.96
C GLY A 487 -18.19 29.68 34.18
N VAL A 488 -18.61 30.30 35.29
CA VAL A 488 -20.03 30.59 35.54
C VAL A 488 -20.62 31.48 34.46
N GLN A 489 -19.86 32.50 34.02
CA GLN A 489 -20.28 33.37 32.93
C GLN A 489 -20.37 32.60 31.60
N ALA A 490 -19.38 31.77 31.28
CA ALA A 490 -19.40 30.94 30.08
C ALA A 490 -20.62 29.98 30.02
N VAL A 491 -20.98 29.35 31.14
CA VAL A 491 -22.19 28.50 31.21
C VAL A 491 -23.47 29.35 31.11
N ALA A 492 -23.49 30.56 31.68
CA ALA A 492 -24.62 31.46 31.53
C ALA A 492 -24.84 31.86 30.05
N ASP A 493 -23.76 32.14 29.32
CA ASP A 493 -23.81 32.44 27.89
C ASP A 493 -24.33 31.26 27.08
N TYR A 494 -23.99 30.01 27.45
CA TYR A 494 -24.55 28.81 26.81
C TYR A 494 -26.04 28.61 27.06
N ILE A 495 -26.51 28.92 28.27
CA ILE A 495 -27.94 28.90 28.58
C ILE A 495 -28.68 29.96 27.77
N GLU A 496 -28.11 31.16 27.63
CA GLU A 496 -28.71 32.26 26.86
C GLU A 496 -28.74 31.98 25.35
N THR A 497 -27.74 31.27 24.83
CA THR A 497 -27.65 30.89 23.41
C THR A 497 -28.35 29.58 23.07
N GLU A 498 -29.04 28.95 24.03
CA GLU A 498 -29.75 27.67 23.88
C GLU A 498 -28.88 26.54 23.31
N LEU A 499 -27.58 26.54 23.62
CA LEU A 499 -26.67 25.46 23.25
C LEU A 499 -27.06 24.17 23.99
N SER A 500 -26.89 23.04 23.32
CA SER A 500 -27.03 21.73 23.96
C SER A 500 -25.72 21.26 24.60
N PRO A 501 -25.76 20.48 25.70
CA PRO A 501 -24.57 19.86 26.29
C PRO A 501 -23.79 19.01 25.29
N GLU A 502 -24.49 18.33 24.38
CA GLU A 502 -23.89 17.49 23.33
C GLU A 502 -23.04 18.32 22.37
N GLU A 503 -23.52 19.47 21.89
CA GLU A 503 -22.77 20.36 20.99
C GLU A 503 -21.50 20.92 21.63
N VAL A 504 -21.55 21.26 22.91
CA VAL A 504 -20.37 21.75 23.66
C VAL A 504 -19.35 20.62 23.85
N LEU A 505 -19.82 19.42 24.22
CA LEU A 505 -18.96 18.25 24.35
C LEU A 505 -18.31 17.88 23.01
N ASP A 506 -19.05 17.92 21.91
CA ASP A 506 -18.53 17.69 20.56
C ASP A 506 -17.50 18.75 20.16
N ALA A 507 -17.75 20.02 20.47
CA ALA A 507 -16.80 21.10 20.22
C ALA A 507 -15.51 20.92 21.04
N MET A 508 -15.62 20.59 22.32
CA MET A 508 -14.47 20.31 23.19
C MET A 508 -13.71 19.06 22.73
N ALA A 509 -14.41 17.99 22.36
CA ALA A 509 -13.82 16.77 21.83
C ALA A 509 -13.05 17.04 20.53
N SER A 510 -13.63 17.82 19.61
CA SER A 510 -12.97 18.25 18.36
C SER A 510 -11.68 19.02 18.62
N VAL A 511 -11.68 19.94 19.59
CA VAL A 511 -10.47 20.68 20.00
C VAL A 511 -9.40 19.75 20.58
N ILE A 512 -9.78 18.80 21.45
CA ILE A 512 -8.85 17.82 22.03
C ILE A 512 -8.25 16.93 20.93
N LEU A 513 -9.08 16.47 19.99
CA LEU A 513 -8.63 15.69 18.84
C LEU A 513 -7.63 16.48 17.98
N SER A 514 -7.92 17.76 17.70
CA SER A 514 -7.01 18.65 16.97
C SER A 514 -5.66 18.83 17.68
N ARG A 515 -5.66 19.05 19.00
CA ARG A 515 -4.42 19.13 19.79
C ARG A 515 -3.64 17.82 19.79
N ASN A 516 -4.31 16.69 19.92
CA ASN A 516 -3.68 15.37 19.84
C ASN A 516 -3.07 15.13 18.46
N ARG A 517 -3.77 15.48 17.37
CA ARG A 517 -3.24 15.43 16.00
C ARG A 517 -1.99 16.31 15.86
N HIS A 518 -2.03 17.54 16.37
CA HIS A 518 -0.88 18.44 16.33
C HIS A 518 0.32 17.91 17.15
N SER A 519 0.08 17.37 18.34
CA SER A 519 1.12 16.75 19.16
C SER A 519 1.80 15.58 18.43
N ARG A 520 1.01 14.72 17.77
CA ARG A 520 1.54 13.63 16.94
C ARG A 520 2.33 14.14 15.73
N TYR A 521 1.84 15.19 15.07
CA TYR A 521 2.56 15.86 13.99
C TYR A 521 3.95 16.31 14.46
N LEU A 522 4.03 17.04 15.58
CA LEU A 522 5.29 17.52 16.14
C LEU A 522 6.21 16.38 16.55
N HIS A 523 5.66 15.31 17.13
CA HIS A 523 6.43 14.12 17.48
C HIS A 523 7.01 13.44 16.23
N SER A 524 6.20 13.23 15.19
CA SER A 524 6.63 12.65 13.92
C SER A 524 7.72 13.50 13.25
N MET A 525 7.56 14.82 13.23
CA MET A 525 8.57 15.75 12.74
C MET A 525 9.88 15.65 13.54
N SER A 526 9.81 15.61 14.87
CA SER A 526 10.99 15.46 15.74
C SER A 526 11.74 14.15 15.45
N VAL A 527 11.01 13.04 15.33
CA VAL A 527 11.58 11.75 14.93
C VAL A 527 12.21 11.84 13.54
N GLY A 528 11.56 12.50 12.59
CA GLY A 528 12.09 12.70 11.24
C GLY A 528 13.38 13.53 11.20
N LEU A 529 13.42 14.63 11.94
CA LEU A 529 14.60 15.50 12.06
C LEU A 529 15.79 14.75 12.65
N SER A 530 15.56 13.85 13.61
CA SER A 530 16.62 13.02 14.21
C SER A 530 17.30 12.08 13.19
N ARG A 531 16.63 11.74 12.08
CA ARG A 531 17.19 10.86 11.03
C ARG A 531 18.12 11.59 10.05
N LEU A 532 17.95 12.90 9.88
CA LEU A 532 18.70 13.68 8.89
C LEU A 532 20.23 13.59 9.08
N PRO A 533 20.80 13.77 10.28
CA PRO A 533 22.25 13.69 10.48
C PRO A 533 22.83 12.29 10.19
N MET A 534 22.06 11.23 10.47
CA MET A 534 22.49 9.86 10.20
C MET A 534 22.59 9.60 8.69
N GLU A 535 21.62 10.10 7.95
CA GLU A 535 21.51 9.97 6.50
C GLU A 535 22.56 10.81 5.76
N GLU A 536 22.82 12.01 6.25
CA GLU A 536 23.93 12.85 5.78
C GLU A 536 25.28 12.15 5.97
N SER A 537 25.52 11.58 7.16
CA SER A 537 26.73 10.82 7.46
C SER A 537 26.88 9.58 6.57
N ARG A 538 25.79 8.85 6.33
CA ARG A 538 25.76 7.72 5.39
C ARG A 538 26.12 8.16 3.98
N HIS A 539 25.47 9.21 3.48
CA HIS A 539 25.75 9.77 2.16
C HIS A 539 27.21 10.21 2.01
N ALA A 540 27.76 10.92 3.00
CA ALA A 540 29.15 11.36 2.98
C ALA A 540 30.14 10.18 2.95
N LYS A 541 29.81 9.04 3.57
CA LYS A 541 30.61 7.81 3.48
C LYS A 541 30.50 7.18 2.09
N GLU A 542 29.29 7.09 1.53
CA GLU A 542 29.07 6.54 0.18
C GLU A 542 29.75 7.37 -0.91
N VAL A 543 29.70 8.70 -0.81
CA VAL A 543 30.39 9.60 -1.74
C VAL A 543 31.90 9.41 -1.64
N ARG A 544 32.47 9.38 -0.44
CA ARG A 544 33.91 9.12 -0.25
C ARG A 544 34.34 7.76 -0.80
N SER A 545 33.55 6.71 -0.58
CA SER A 545 33.80 5.39 -1.17
C SER A 545 33.78 5.45 -2.70
N ALA A 546 32.75 6.07 -3.29
CA ALA A 546 32.62 6.16 -4.74
C ALA A 546 33.71 7.04 -5.39
N GLU A 547 34.15 8.09 -4.70
CA GLU A 547 35.28 8.93 -5.12
C GLU A 547 36.58 8.14 -5.15
N GLN A 548 36.83 7.33 -4.11
CA GLN A 548 37.99 6.44 -4.06
C GLN A 548 37.95 5.38 -5.17
N GLU A 549 36.78 4.79 -5.43
CA GLU A 549 36.59 3.86 -6.54
C GLU A 549 36.85 4.54 -7.89
N LEU A 550 36.29 5.74 -8.10
CA LEU A 550 36.48 6.47 -9.34
C LEU A 550 37.95 6.88 -9.55
N LYS A 551 38.62 7.34 -8.49
CA LYS A 551 40.07 7.62 -8.51
C LYS A 551 40.87 6.38 -8.87
N ALA A 552 40.55 5.23 -8.27
CA ALA A 552 41.19 3.97 -8.61
C ALA A 552 40.95 3.59 -10.07
N VAL A 553 39.72 3.72 -10.58
CA VAL A 553 39.38 3.45 -11.99
C VAL A 553 40.08 4.41 -12.95
N ILE A 554 40.22 5.70 -12.60
CA ILE A 554 40.92 6.70 -13.40
C ILE A 554 42.44 6.44 -13.44
N GLU A 555 43.06 6.16 -12.29
CA GLU A 555 44.49 5.80 -12.26
C GLU A 555 44.76 4.51 -13.02
N HIS A 556 43.84 3.54 -12.91
CA HIS A 556 43.89 2.30 -13.66
C HIS A 556 43.75 2.54 -15.18
N SER A 557 42.87 3.46 -15.60
CA SER A 557 42.68 3.78 -17.02
C SER A 557 43.84 4.57 -17.63
N LYS A 558 44.49 5.45 -16.85
CA LYS A 558 45.69 6.20 -17.27
C LYS A 558 46.88 5.30 -17.56
N GLN A 559 47.01 4.19 -16.83
CA GLN A 559 48.08 3.23 -17.07
C GLN A 559 47.89 2.47 -18.39
N MET A 560 46.71 2.52 -19.02
CA MET A 560 46.32 1.69 -20.18
C MET A 560 46.64 0.19 -20.01
N LEU A 561 46.90 -0.24 -18.78
CA LEU A 561 47.19 -1.62 -18.44
C LEU A 561 45.85 -2.27 -18.13
N LEU A 562 45.57 -3.39 -18.80
CA LEU A 562 44.53 -4.28 -18.32
C LEU A 562 44.86 -4.66 -16.87
N PRO A 563 43.89 -4.60 -15.93
CA PRO A 563 44.12 -4.99 -14.53
C PRO A 563 44.99 -6.24 -14.42
N GLU A 564 45.96 -6.29 -13.50
CA GLU A 564 46.97 -7.36 -13.43
C GLU A 564 46.36 -8.77 -13.52
N ARG A 565 45.17 -8.95 -12.94
CA ARG A 565 44.43 -10.21 -13.01
C ARG A 565 43.89 -10.56 -14.40
N ILE A 566 43.55 -9.58 -15.25
CA ILE A 566 43.19 -9.80 -16.66
C ILE A 566 44.44 -10.14 -17.46
N THR A 567 45.57 -9.50 -17.18
CA THR A 567 46.86 -9.80 -17.81
C THR A 567 47.41 -11.17 -17.38
N GLU A 568 47.16 -11.61 -16.15
CA GLU A 568 47.46 -12.97 -15.66
C GLU A 568 46.58 -14.03 -16.33
N VAL A 569 45.28 -13.77 -16.48
CA VAL A 569 44.36 -14.69 -17.20
C VAL A 569 44.69 -14.76 -18.69
N ALA A 570 45.02 -13.62 -19.32
CA ALA A 570 45.47 -13.58 -20.72
C ALA A 570 46.85 -14.23 -20.93
N LYS A 571 47.68 -14.34 -19.88
CA LYS A 571 48.93 -15.11 -19.90
C LYS A 571 48.69 -16.61 -19.68
N LEU A 572 47.68 -16.99 -18.90
CA LEU A 572 47.27 -18.38 -18.66
C LEU A 572 46.52 -18.99 -19.85
N GLU A 573 45.76 -18.19 -20.60
CA GLU A 573 45.06 -18.60 -21.81
C GLU A 573 45.66 -17.86 -23.01
N ALA A 574 46.60 -18.49 -23.72
CA ALA A 574 47.28 -17.95 -24.90
C ALA A 574 46.36 -17.79 -26.14
N ALA A 575 45.16 -17.27 -25.97
CA ALA A 575 44.20 -16.99 -27.02
C ALA A 575 43.95 -15.48 -27.13
N ILE A 576 44.13 -14.97 -28.35
CA ILE A 576 43.96 -13.56 -28.73
C ILE A 576 42.56 -13.08 -28.30
N LEU A 577 42.49 -12.23 -27.29
CA LEU A 577 41.26 -11.62 -26.79
C LEU A 577 40.66 -10.67 -27.83
N LYS A 578 39.47 -10.99 -28.34
CA LYS A 578 38.62 -10.04 -29.08
C LYS A 578 37.78 -9.22 -28.09
N GLY A 579 37.53 -7.95 -28.41
CA GLY A 579 36.94 -6.96 -27.48
C GLY A 579 35.56 -7.30 -26.88
N SER A 580 34.85 -8.31 -27.41
CA SER A 580 33.60 -8.82 -26.82
C SER A 580 33.83 -9.56 -25.49
N ASP A 581 34.95 -10.29 -25.37
CA ASP A 581 35.22 -11.16 -24.23
C ASP A 581 35.78 -10.36 -23.03
N LEU A 582 36.31 -9.17 -23.31
CA LEU A 582 36.81 -8.23 -22.31
C LEU A 582 35.69 -7.67 -21.43
N ASN A 583 34.52 -7.36 -22.00
CA ASN A 583 33.37 -6.87 -21.23
C ASN A 583 32.78 -7.92 -20.29
N PHE A 584 32.85 -9.19 -20.67
CA PHE A 584 32.45 -10.31 -19.82
C PHE A 584 33.41 -10.48 -18.64
N LEU A 585 34.72 -10.39 -18.90
CA LEU A 585 35.76 -10.49 -17.87
C LEU A 585 35.81 -9.30 -16.91
N ILE A 586 35.56 -8.07 -17.40
CA ILE A 586 35.44 -6.86 -16.56
C ILE A 586 34.26 -6.99 -15.59
N LYS A 587 33.10 -7.49 -16.07
CA LYS A 587 31.94 -7.77 -15.20
C LYS A 587 32.23 -8.87 -14.17
N LYS A 588 32.99 -9.90 -14.56
CA LYS A 588 33.39 -11.01 -13.68
C LYS A 588 34.42 -10.58 -12.62
N GLN A 589 35.26 -9.58 -12.91
CA GLN A 589 36.23 -9.03 -11.95
C GLN A 589 35.70 -7.92 -11.06
N ALA A 590 34.73 -7.10 -11.51
CA ALA A 590 34.03 -6.15 -10.64
C ALA A 590 33.38 -6.85 -9.44
N ALA A 591 32.93 -8.10 -9.61
CA ALA A 591 32.42 -8.96 -8.54
C ALA A 591 33.50 -9.49 -7.56
N ARG A 592 34.80 -9.29 -7.84
CA ARG A 592 35.93 -9.82 -7.07
C ARG A 592 36.77 -8.76 -6.35
N VAL A 593 36.46 -7.47 -6.49
CA VAL A 593 37.21 -6.38 -5.82
C VAL A 593 36.27 -5.59 -4.93
N LYS A 594 36.13 -6.04 -3.67
CA LYS A 594 36.19 -5.17 -2.49
C LYS A 594 36.55 -5.97 -1.25
N THR A 595 37.40 -5.32 -0.47
CA THR A 595 38.17 -5.71 0.71
C THR A 595 37.36 -6.36 1.83
N LYS A 596 38.01 -7.33 2.52
CA LYS A 596 37.73 -7.87 3.87
C LYS A 596 36.60 -7.18 4.65
N ALA A 597 35.36 -7.47 4.29
CA ALA A 597 34.34 -7.77 5.29
C ALA A 597 34.49 -9.27 5.57
N THR A 598 34.44 -9.68 6.84
CA THR A 598 34.16 -11.07 7.18
C THR A 598 32.83 -11.43 6.51
N LYS A 599 32.89 -12.01 5.30
CA LYS A 599 31.70 -12.51 4.61
C LYS A 599 31.02 -13.43 5.60
N LYS A 600 29.83 -13.06 6.07
CA LYS A 600 29.03 -13.98 6.85
C LYS A 600 28.66 -15.12 5.91
N VAL A 601 29.30 -16.26 6.11
CA VAL A 601 29.10 -17.47 5.32
C VAL A 601 28.25 -18.43 6.12
N THR A 602 27.30 -19.09 5.48
CA THR A 602 26.67 -20.29 6.03
C THR A 602 27.37 -21.52 5.47
N ARG A 603 27.57 -22.51 6.34
CA ARG A 603 28.21 -23.77 5.96
C ARG A 603 27.27 -24.92 6.28
N HIS A 604 27.05 -25.79 5.30
CA HIS A 604 26.25 -27.00 5.46
C HIS A 604 27.08 -28.21 5.07
N ASN A 605 27.10 -29.22 5.94
CA ASN A 605 27.70 -30.51 5.61
C ASN A 605 26.80 -31.25 4.61
N LEU A 606 27.39 -31.75 3.53
CA LEU A 606 26.63 -32.47 2.50
C LEU A 606 26.01 -33.77 3.05
N SER A 607 26.66 -34.47 3.99
CA SER A 607 26.11 -35.70 4.57
C SER A 607 24.80 -35.45 5.30
N ASP A 608 24.70 -34.34 6.02
CA ASP A 608 23.54 -34.00 6.84
C ASP A 608 22.37 -33.58 5.95
N LEU A 609 22.66 -32.87 4.86
CA LEU A 609 21.65 -32.49 3.86
C LEU A 609 21.10 -33.69 3.08
N LEU A 610 21.93 -34.73 2.86
CA LEU A 610 21.51 -36.00 2.27
C LEU A 610 20.66 -36.81 3.26
N SER A 611 21.08 -36.93 4.53
CA SER A 611 20.32 -37.66 5.55
C SER A 611 18.97 -37.01 5.87
N ASP A 612 18.91 -35.68 5.83
CA ASP A 612 17.67 -34.90 6.01
C ASP A 612 16.74 -34.96 4.78
N GLY A 613 17.16 -35.58 3.68
CA GLY A 613 16.39 -35.63 2.43
C GLY A 613 16.19 -34.28 1.74
N LYS A 614 17.05 -33.29 2.05
CA LYS A 614 17.05 -31.96 1.42
C LYS A 614 17.74 -32.02 0.05
N VAL A 615 18.84 -32.76 -0.03
CA VAL A 615 19.50 -33.19 -1.27
C VAL A 615 19.02 -34.61 -1.59
N LEU A 616 18.59 -34.83 -2.83
CA LEU A 616 18.08 -36.13 -3.31
C LEU A 616 19.18 -36.96 -3.96
N GLU A 617 20.03 -36.33 -4.76
CA GLU A 617 21.10 -36.99 -5.52
C GLU A 617 22.32 -36.06 -5.58
N CYS A 618 23.53 -36.63 -5.55
CA CYS A 618 24.77 -35.90 -5.81
C CYS A 618 25.69 -36.68 -6.76
N TYR A 619 26.66 -35.99 -7.35
CA TYR A 619 27.63 -36.57 -8.28
C TYR A 619 28.43 -37.71 -7.62
N SER A 620 28.63 -38.82 -8.34
CA SER A 620 29.17 -40.08 -7.78
C SER A 620 30.54 -39.95 -7.10
N GLU A 621 31.39 -39.02 -7.53
CA GLU A 621 32.69 -38.79 -6.87
C GLU A 621 32.56 -38.07 -5.52
N LEU A 622 31.56 -37.17 -5.35
CA LEU A 622 31.28 -36.51 -4.06
C LEU A 622 30.74 -37.49 -3.02
N ASP A 623 30.04 -38.53 -3.49
CA ASP A 623 29.45 -39.58 -2.65
C ASP A 623 30.52 -40.53 -2.06
N THR A 624 31.71 -40.60 -2.67
CA THR A 624 32.83 -41.41 -2.15
C THR A 624 33.65 -40.73 -1.05
N VAL A 625 33.48 -39.41 -0.85
CA VAL A 625 34.25 -38.60 0.13
C VAL A 625 33.38 -38.16 1.31
N GLN A 626 32.35 -38.95 1.63
CA GLN A 626 31.37 -38.66 2.68
C GLN A 626 32.02 -38.31 4.03
N GLY A 627 31.56 -37.22 4.65
CA GLY A 627 32.00 -36.74 5.97
C GLY A 627 32.99 -35.58 5.98
N LYS A 628 33.49 -35.12 4.82
CA LYS A 628 34.42 -33.96 4.73
C LYS A 628 34.02 -32.88 3.72
N VAL A 629 32.90 -33.03 3.03
CA VAL A 629 32.43 -32.11 1.98
C VAL A 629 31.44 -31.10 2.56
N TYR A 630 31.75 -29.81 2.39
CA TYR A 630 30.91 -28.72 2.85
C TYR A 630 30.48 -27.81 1.71
N LEU A 631 29.23 -27.36 1.79
CA LEU A 631 28.70 -26.26 0.99
C LEU A 631 28.85 -24.98 1.79
N THR A 632 29.76 -24.12 1.36
CA THR A 632 29.91 -22.76 1.89
C THR A 632 29.14 -21.79 0.99
N MET A 633 28.15 -21.11 1.55
CA MET A 633 27.26 -20.21 0.83
C MET A 633 27.40 -18.78 1.32
N TRP A 634 27.35 -17.82 0.39
CA TRP A 634 27.25 -16.40 0.71
C TRP A 634 26.53 -15.64 -0.39
N SER A 635 25.87 -14.55 -0.02
CA SER A 635 25.17 -13.67 -0.95
C SER A 635 26.13 -12.67 -1.62
N ILE A 636 25.84 -12.33 -2.87
CA ILE A 636 26.41 -11.21 -3.62
C ILE A 636 25.24 -10.54 -4.35
N ASP A 637 24.91 -9.31 -3.97
CA ASP A 637 23.69 -8.61 -4.41
C ASP A 637 22.42 -9.46 -4.13
N ALA A 638 21.68 -9.84 -5.17
CA ALA A 638 20.50 -10.69 -5.06
C ALA A 638 20.82 -12.19 -5.19
N ASP A 639 22.07 -12.55 -5.51
CA ASP A 639 22.45 -13.88 -5.93
C ASP A 639 23.21 -14.61 -4.84
N ILE A 640 23.17 -15.95 -4.86
CA ILE A 640 23.88 -16.76 -3.88
C ILE A 640 25.00 -17.52 -4.57
N ILE A 641 26.21 -17.40 -4.03
CA ILE A 641 27.36 -18.17 -4.46
C ILE A 641 27.46 -19.39 -3.57
N VAL A 642 27.55 -20.56 -4.21
CA VAL A 642 27.75 -21.84 -3.54
C VAL A 642 29.13 -22.37 -3.88
N HIS A 643 29.87 -22.68 -2.84
CA HIS A 643 31.21 -23.25 -2.92
C HIS A 643 31.23 -24.64 -2.30
N VAL A 644 31.59 -25.64 -3.09
CA VAL A 644 31.70 -27.04 -2.66
C VAL A 644 33.17 -27.37 -2.51
N GLY A 645 33.59 -27.77 -1.31
CA GLY A 645 34.99 -28.08 -1.03
C GLY A 645 35.17 -29.01 0.17
N LEU A 646 36.38 -29.55 0.29
CA LEU A 646 36.82 -30.37 1.43
C LEU A 646 37.44 -29.47 2.50
N LEU A 647 36.99 -29.60 3.76
CA LEU A 647 37.53 -28.87 4.91
C LEU A 647 38.32 -29.81 5.83
N GLU A 648 39.45 -29.33 6.36
CA GLU A 648 40.14 -29.97 7.50
C GLU A 648 39.55 -29.46 8.83
N GLU A 649 39.73 -30.20 9.92
CA GLU A 649 39.43 -29.71 11.26
C GLU A 649 40.22 -28.42 11.53
N GLY A 650 39.53 -27.27 11.54
CA GLY A 650 40.17 -25.95 11.70
C GLY A 650 39.85 -24.90 10.63
N ASP A 651 38.76 -25.04 9.88
CA ASP A 651 38.19 -24.00 8.99
C ASP A 651 38.98 -23.67 7.70
N ALA A 652 40.10 -24.36 7.44
CA ALA A 652 40.87 -24.21 6.22
C ALA A 652 40.39 -25.19 5.12
N MET A 653 40.13 -24.67 3.92
CA MET A 653 39.78 -25.52 2.77
C MET A 653 41.02 -26.26 2.26
N LEU A 654 40.95 -27.59 2.26
CA LEU A 654 41.98 -28.49 1.75
C LEU A 654 41.95 -28.58 0.23
N GLU A 655 40.75 -28.70 -0.35
CA GLU A 655 40.59 -28.94 -1.77
C GLU A 655 39.32 -28.31 -2.32
N PHE A 656 39.49 -27.56 -3.42
CA PHE A 656 38.41 -26.93 -4.16
C PHE A 656 37.79 -27.96 -5.10
N VAL A 657 36.48 -28.21 -4.97
CA VAL A 657 35.77 -29.11 -5.89
C VAL A 657 35.07 -28.31 -6.98
N LYS A 658 34.16 -27.40 -6.60
CA LYS A 658 33.40 -26.61 -7.58
C LYS A 658 32.77 -25.36 -6.97
N GLN A 659 32.63 -24.32 -7.77
CA GLN A 659 31.89 -23.11 -7.42
C GLN A 659 30.85 -22.80 -8.49
N PHE A 660 29.65 -22.42 -8.06
CA PHE A 660 28.58 -21.99 -8.96
C PHE A 660 27.68 -20.94 -8.31
N ARG A 661 26.85 -20.31 -9.14
CA ARG A 661 25.98 -19.19 -8.79
C ARG A 661 24.52 -19.63 -8.91
N ILE A 662 23.71 -19.24 -7.93
CA ILE A 662 22.26 -19.31 -7.95
C ILE A 662 21.76 -17.88 -8.17
N PRO A 663 21.23 -17.56 -9.37
CA PRO A 663 20.69 -16.25 -9.67
C PRO A 663 19.56 -15.82 -8.74
N GLY A 664 19.49 -14.54 -8.39
CA GLY A 664 18.54 -14.03 -7.41
C GLY A 664 17.08 -14.10 -7.84
N ASP A 665 16.81 -14.10 -9.14
CA ASP A 665 15.50 -14.42 -9.71
C ASP A 665 15.12 -15.88 -9.45
N VAL A 666 16.08 -16.82 -9.52
CA VAL A 666 15.84 -18.22 -9.13
C VAL A 666 15.64 -18.34 -7.63
N VAL A 667 16.45 -17.66 -6.80
CA VAL A 667 16.24 -17.63 -5.34
C VAL A 667 14.85 -17.12 -4.97
N LYS A 668 14.35 -16.11 -5.69
CA LYS A 668 12.99 -15.58 -5.54
C LYS A 668 11.92 -16.54 -6.04
N GLN A 669 12.23 -17.40 -7.01
CA GLN A 669 11.28 -18.39 -7.55
C GLN A 669 11.16 -19.65 -6.68
N LEU A 670 12.23 -20.05 -5.97
CA LEU A 670 12.26 -21.28 -5.17
C LEU A 670 11.18 -21.39 -4.07
N PRO A 671 10.78 -20.31 -3.35
CA PRO A 671 9.64 -20.35 -2.43
C PRO A 671 8.31 -20.72 -3.09
N PHE A 672 8.20 -20.58 -4.41
CA PHE A 672 6.99 -20.82 -5.19
C PHE A 672 6.99 -22.18 -5.90
N ALA A 673 7.99 -23.04 -5.66
CA ALA A 673 8.12 -24.36 -6.27
C ALA A 673 7.19 -25.41 -5.61
N ASP A 674 6.78 -26.43 -6.38
CA ASP A 674 5.97 -27.57 -5.92
C ASP A 674 6.72 -28.41 -4.86
N ARG A 675 6.00 -29.10 -3.94
CA ARG A 675 6.63 -29.92 -2.87
C ARG A 675 7.50 -31.05 -3.43
N GLU A 676 7.19 -31.50 -4.64
CA GLU A 676 7.93 -32.52 -5.37
C GLU A 676 8.93 -31.92 -6.38
N ASP A 677 8.93 -30.59 -6.58
CA ASP A 677 9.84 -29.97 -7.52
C ASP A 677 11.28 -30.12 -7.07
N THR A 678 12.14 -30.40 -8.05
CA THR A 678 13.57 -30.56 -7.82
C THR A 678 14.36 -29.52 -8.58
N THR A 679 15.34 -28.91 -7.93
CA THR A 679 16.29 -27.97 -8.53
C THR A 679 17.64 -28.66 -8.71
N GLY A 680 18.11 -28.71 -9.96
CA GLY A 680 19.47 -29.14 -10.27
C GLY A 680 20.46 -28.01 -10.09
N LEU A 681 21.51 -28.24 -9.30
CA LEU A 681 22.62 -27.32 -9.10
C LEU A 681 23.93 -27.94 -9.62
N PRO A 682 24.81 -27.20 -10.31
CA PRO A 682 24.62 -25.83 -10.82
C PRO A 682 23.49 -25.74 -11.87
N LEU A 683 22.90 -24.55 -11.99
CA LEU A 683 21.85 -24.25 -12.98
C LEU A 683 22.41 -24.15 -14.40
N GLU A 684 23.67 -23.72 -14.53
CA GLU A 684 24.41 -23.67 -15.78
C GLU A 684 25.48 -24.76 -15.77
N GLY A 685 25.40 -25.70 -16.72
CA GLY A 685 26.33 -26.81 -16.88
C GLY A 685 25.84 -28.14 -16.29
N PRO A 686 26.75 -29.13 -16.10
CA PRO A 686 26.37 -30.44 -15.59
C PRO A 686 25.94 -30.35 -14.13
N VAL A 687 24.70 -30.78 -13.85
CA VAL A 687 24.11 -30.86 -12.52
C VAL A 687 24.93 -31.82 -11.66
N ILE A 688 25.38 -31.33 -10.51
CA ILE A 688 26.19 -32.09 -9.55
C ILE A 688 25.41 -32.43 -8.28
N MET A 689 24.31 -31.72 -8.00
CA MET A 689 23.42 -31.99 -6.87
C MET A 689 21.97 -31.69 -7.28
N LYS A 690 21.06 -32.58 -6.93
CA LYS A 690 19.63 -32.42 -7.12
C LYS A 690 18.96 -32.17 -5.77
N TRP A 691 18.30 -31.04 -5.64
CA TRP A 691 17.69 -30.58 -4.40
C TRP A 691 16.18 -30.62 -4.47
N ARG A 692 15.50 -30.80 -3.34
CA ARG A 692 14.08 -30.38 -3.25
C ARG A 692 14.02 -28.85 -3.24
N SER A 693 13.25 -28.27 -4.16
CA SER A 693 13.26 -26.82 -4.41
C SER A 693 12.85 -25.99 -3.18
N LEU A 694 11.86 -26.44 -2.40
CA LEU A 694 11.44 -25.77 -1.17
C LEU A 694 12.46 -25.89 -0.03
N GLU A 695 13.16 -27.02 0.08
CA GLU A 695 14.21 -27.20 1.09
C GLU A 695 15.45 -26.38 0.74
N LEU A 696 15.80 -26.30 -0.55
CA LEU A 696 16.80 -25.36 -1.03
C LEU A 696 16.41 -23.92 -0.69
N SER A 697 15.14 -23.52 -0.87
CA SER A 697 14.68 -22.18 -0.46
C SER A 697 14.92 -21.89 1.02
N LYS A 698 14.65 -22.84 1.91
CA LYS A 698 14.87 -22.68 3.36
C LYS A 698 16.36 -22.49 3.68
N VAL A 699 17.22 -23.35 3.13
CA VAL A 699 18.67 -23.26 3.32
C VAL A 699 19.22 -21.93 2.78
N LEU A 700 18.72 -21.46 1.63
CA LEU A 700 19.13 -20.19 1.05
C LEU A 700 18.64 -18.96 1.84
N LYS A 701 17.54 -19.05 2.59
CA LYS A 701 17.06 -17.98 3.49
C LYS A 701 17.95 -17.81 4.73
N GLU A 702 18.69 -18.85 5.12
CA GLU A 702 19.65 -18.78 6.22
C GLU A 702 20.94 -18.04 5.81
N VAL A 703 21.19 -17.89 4.51
CA VAL A 703 22.32 -17.12 3.98
C VAL A 703 22.08 -15.64 4.28
N PRO A 704 22.95 -14.99 5.08
CA PRO A 704 22.78 -13.58 5.42
C PRO A 704 22.87 -12.71 4.15
N PRO A 705 22.08 -11.62 4.08
CA PRO A 705 22.10 -10.71 2.94
C PRO A 705 23.47 -10.05 2.78
N ALA A 706 23.80 -9.62 1.56
CA ALA A 706 25.08 -8.99 1.29
C ALA A 706 25.11 -7.63 2.03
N ASP A 707 26.15 -7.42 2.84
CA ASP A 707 26.35 -6.17 3.61
C ASP A 707 26.52 -4.93 2.71
#